data_AF-A0A9E1KVN1-F1
#
_entry.id   AF-A0A9E1KVN1-F1
#
_cell.length_a   1.000
_cell.length_b   1.000
_cell.length_c   1.000
_cell.angle_alpha   90.00
_cell.angle_beta   90.00
_cell.angle_gamma   90.00
#
_symmetry.space_group_name_H-M   'P 1'
#
loop_
_entity.id
_entity.type
_entity.pdbx_description
1 polymer ?
#
loop_
_entity_poly.entity_id
_entity_poly.type
_entity_poly.pdbx_seq_one_letter_code
_entity_poly.pdbx_strand_id
1 'polypeptide(L)'
;MKKLIFAVLLLILHGCVANNASNISQKKIVINNTKTQAHISDNDEYEKRNYSAFDDQGDHFEELVRNGFFKKAAALYEDHLYLYFTKKAVFSKRLNKEKHQKAIDIVANHLNTIYSEKIHHAVSKIKSHNITPFPVEEWGTIKVDINRAKEIIVSYNSYSIIADDANKLEKIKNLENSIQALKEILKNSAPDAFSRFPIFSDKEFFIDYPHEISDKNSFVINNFALILPKLEKAECKSLEQFNTIYSKYCNDEIKDIIANLYLSHILPSFKKNPKSICLKDIISALKVLQDNGFMIKNYKNQNVVFVEATSKTLLKEGYIEFPSEVDIDLPFDYKTCSLEKVFTDNPTSTFIVVFDIAQANVKRRILKKDDIKSMFLNGYKSVDNPGYRSAFLAMTEAQRGLTSANYTNCNSTNVWVTLACEIAKGAAVSGWQNKVNAANQEYVATSPTKQQEIHTNYHFSVSNVDVTKVMTVNYYILDRINKKYFKSSFDVNEQKSFRLAYNLKDEDINRSAHLSNYNSEPDIELFEKNPVLIKLSDLMQNYIKNINQTKNLVCENDLRKIMLEDKNKSLADYKKNTYETKSLDDPRFNNVVVIYNPQQKLGTGFFVAPNYVLTNYHVIEGAKFFEMKLYNGLETFGKVIKSDVRLDLALLKVEARGEPVKFFNLKTIKLGAEVEAIGHPKGLEFSITRGVISALRKQKSVYDIGGKDILFIQTDAAINPGNSGGPLFYGDKVVGINNQKIVANVVEGLGFAIHFSEAKKFLEESF
;
A
#
# COMPACT_ATOMS: atom_id res chain seq x y z
N MET A 1 26.98 -17.43 -5.74
CA MET A 1 26.44 -16.80 -4.51
C MET A 1 26.42 -17.87 -3.42
N LYS A 2 26.98 -17.55 -2.25
CA LYS A 2 27.49 -18.45 -1.18
C LYS A 2 28.82 -19.15 -1.56
N LYS A 3 29.86 -18.85 -0.77
CA LYS A 3 31.32 -19.11 -0.96
C LYS A 3 32.08 -18.10 -1.85
N LEU A 4 31.99 -16.81 -1.53
CA LEU A 4 33.01 -15.81 -1.93
C LEU A 4 32.94 -14.53 -1.06
N ILE A 5 32.82 -14.65 0.27
CA ILE A 5 32.84 -13.49 1.21
C ILE A 5 33.59 -13.86 2.51
N PHE A 6 34.75 -14.52 2.42
CA PHE A 6 35.58 -14.76 3.62
C PHE A 6 37.09 -14.61 3.39
N ALA A 7 37.51 -14.05 2.26
CA ALA A 7 38.93 -13.94 1.89
C ALA A 7 39.35 -12.54 1.37
N VAL A 8 38.67 -11.47 1.77
CA VAL A 8 39.01 -10.09 1.37
C VAL A 8 39.23 -9.15 2.57
N LEU A 9 39.25 -9.65 3.81
CA LEU A 9 39.48 -8.81 4.99
C LEU A 9 40.72 -9.18 5.82
N LEU A 10 41.74 -9.78 5.19
CA LEU A 10 43.02 -10.11 5.85
C LEU A 10 44.27 -9.54 5.14
N LEU A 11 44.11 -8.53 4.28
CA LEU A 11 45.21 -7.96 3.47
C LEU A 11 45.25 -6.43 3.44
N ILE A 12 44.88 -5.77 4.55
CA ILE A 12 45.22 -4.36 4.78
C ILE A 12 45.60 -4.21 6.25
N LEU A 13 46.86 -4.51 6.59
CA LEU A 13 47.58 -3.94 7.74
C LEU A 13 49.06 -4.37 7.76
N HIS A 14 49.72 -4.48 6.60
CA HIS A 14 51.19 -4.51 6.53
C HIS A 14 51.63 -3.91 5.19
N GLY A 15 52.27 -2.73 5.22
CA GLY A 15 52.97 -2.18 4.07
C GLY A 15 52.81 -0.69 3.89
N CYS A 16 53.61 0.11 4.60
CA CYS A 16 54.15 1.36 4.07
C CYS A 16 55.40 1.75 4.85
N VAL A 17 56.54 1.25 4.37
CA VAL A 17 57.87 1.83 4.62
C VAL A 17 58.29 2.43 3.29
N ALA A 18 58.46 3.75 3.24
CA ALA A 18 59.29 4.40 2.25
C ALA A 18 59.97 5.62 2.88
N ASN A 19 61.30 5.60 2.76
CA ASN A 19 62.28 6.56 3.21
C ASN A 19 61.97 8.02 2.88
N ASN A 20 62.35 8.91 3.80
CA ASN A 20 63.13 10.10 3.43
C ASN A 20 64.05 10.52 4.59
N ALA A 21 65.33 10.61 4.28
CA ALA A 21 66.39 11.06 5.17
C ALA A 21 66.60 12.57 5.04
N SER A 22 66.82 13.27 6.16
CA SER A 22 68.02 14.11 6.43
C SER A 22 67.74 15.26 7.43
N ASN A 23 68.78 15.55 8.22
CA ASN A 23 69.06 16.71 9.09
C ASN A 23 68.45 16.71 10.50
N ILE A 24 69.19 16.23 11.50
CA ILE A 24 70.26 16.93 12.29
C ILE A 24 69.67 18.01 13.21
N SER A 25 69.64 17.70 14.51
CA SER A 25 70.00 18.62 15.59
C SER A 25 70.21 17.83 16.88
N GLN A 26 71.47 17.71 17.28
CA GLN A 26 71.89 17.23 18.59
C GLN A 26 71.56 18.29 19.65
N LYS A 27 70.97 17.88 20.78
CA LYS A 27 71.28 18.48 22.08
C LYS A 27 71.36 17.40 23.15
N LYS A 28 72.48 17.46 23.85
CA LYS A 28 73.08 16.47 24.75
C LYS A 28 72.86 16.93 26.20
N ILE A 29 73.13 16.03 27.15
CA ILE A 29 73.37 16.23 28.61
C ILE A 29 72.05 16.22 29.43
N VAL A 30 71.81 15.43 30.50
CA VAL A 30 72.66 14.93 31.61
C VAL A 30 72.20 13.53 32.08
N ILE A 31 73.17 12.66 32.36
CA ILE A 31 73.01 11.41 33.13
C ILE A 31 73.06 11.75 34.62
N ASN A 32 72.12 11.25 35.42
CA ASN A 32 72.36 11.02 36.85
C ASN A 32 71.90 9.60 37.23
N ASN A 33 72.88 8.84 37.71
CA ASN A 33 72.76 7.48 38.24
C ASN A 33 72.07 7.48 39.62
N THR A 34 71.04 6.66 39.79
CA THR A 34 70.75 5.99 41.07
C THR A 34 70.10 4.62 40.82
N LYS A 35 70.95 3.59 40.91
CA LYS A 35 70.72 2.24 41.47
C LYS A 35 69.36 1.54 41.22
N THR A 36 69.41 0.60 40.27
CA THR A 36 68.87 -0.78 40.38
C THR A 36 67.53 -1.00 41.10
N GLN A 37 66.46 -1.09 40.30
CA GLN A 37 65.45 -2.14 40.47
C GLN A 37 65.31 -2.84 39.11
N ALA A 38 65.55 -4.15 39.10
CA ALA A 38 65.41 -4.97 37.90
C ALA A 38 63.96 -4.91 37.40
N HIS A 39 63.76 -4.26 36.26
CA HIS A 39 62.57 -4.46 35.44
C HIS A 39 62.65 -5.90 34.89
N ILE A 40 61.95 -6.83 35.54
CA ILE A 40 61.66 -8.14 34.95
C ILE A 40 60.39 -7.96 34.11
N SER A 41 60.49 -8.27 32.81
CA SER A 41 59.43 -8.07 31.82
C SER A 41 58.27 -9.06 31.99
N ASP A 42 57.04 -8.55 31.93
CA ASP A 42 55.75 -9.26 32.04
C ASP A 42 55.38 -10.15 30.82
N ASN A 43 56.35 -10.57 29.98
CA ASN A 43 56.08 -11.11 28.63
C ASN A 43 56.37 -12.60 28.40
N ASP A 44 56.63 -13.40 29.44
CA ASP A 44 56.84 -14.85 29.24
C ASP A 44 55.52 -15.62 29.18
N GLU A 45 55.40 -16.44 28.12
CA GLU A 45 54.35 -17.41 27.82
C GLU A 45 53.95 -18.24 29.05
N TYR A 46 52.65 -18.55 29.13
CA TYR A 46 52.04 -19.35 30.19
C TYR A 46 52.57 -20.79 30.12
N GLU A 47 53.62 -21.11 30.88
CA GLU A 47 54.11 -22.50 30.98
C GLU A 47 53.00 -23.37 31.60
N LYS A 48 52.55 -24.38 30.85
CA LYS A 48 51.63 -25.40 31.37
C LYS A 48 52.32 -26.22 32.45
N ARG A 49 52.08 -25.86 33.72
CA ARG A 49 52.50 -26.64 34.88
C ARG A 49 51.61 -27.87 35.05
N ASN A 50 52.22 -29.04 35.21
CA ASN A 50 51.49 -30.26 35.55
C ASN A 50 51.29 -30.32 37.07
N TYR A 51 50.03 -30.32 37.50
CA TYR A 51 49.67 -30.33 38.93
C TYR A 51 49.62 -31.76 39.50
N SER A 52 50.01 -31.89 40.77
CA SER A 52 49.95 -33.14 41.54
C SER A 52 49.11 -32.98 42.80
N ALA A 53 48.90 -34.07 43.56
CA ALA A 53 48.18 -34.01 44.84
C ALA A 53 48.92 -33.20 45.94
N PHE A 54 50.20 -32.87 45.73
CA PHE A 54 51.06 -32.14 46.68
C PHE A 54 51.64 -30.84 46.10
N ASP A 55 51.32 -30.51 44.86
CA ASP A 55 51.70 -29.26 44.17
C ASP A 55 50.56 -28.90 43.19
N ASP A 56 49.58 -28.16 43.71
CA ASP A 56 48.32 -27.90 43.02
C ASP A 56 48.21 -26.45 42.51
N GLN A 57 47.08 -26.12 41.87
CA GLN A 57 46.83 -24.78 41.33
C GLN A 57 46.88 -23.68 42.40
N GLY A 58 46.57 -24.03 43.65
CA GLY A 58 46.64 -23.12 44.79
C GLY A 58 48.06 -22.86 45.25
N ASP A 59 48.91 -23.88 45.27
CA ASP A 59 50.34 -23.75 45.60
C ASP A 59 51.09 -22.91 44.53
N HIS A 60 50.77 -23.13 43.25
CA HIS A 60 51.27 -22.31 42.14
C HIS A 60 50.75 -20.86 42.22
N PHE A 61 49.48 -20.67 42.56
CA PHE A 61 48.92 -19.33 42.80
C PHE A 61 49.69 -18.61 43.92
N GLU A 62 49.90 -19.25 45.07
CA GLU A 62 50.69 -18.66 46.16
C GLU A 62 52.14 -18.38 45.78
N GLU A 63 52.76 -19.22 44.96
CA GLU A 63 54.11 -18.99 44.43
C GLU A 63 54.18 -17.72 43.57
N LEU A 64 53.22 -17.54 42.65
CA LEU A 64 53.12 -16.33 41.84
C LEU A 64 52.91 -15.09 42.71
N VAL A 65 52.11 -15.20 43.78
CA VAL A 65 51.91 -14.12 44.76
C VAL A 65 53.20 -13.80 45.51
N ARG A 66 53.93 -14.81 46.00
CA ARG A 66 55.21 -14.63 46.72
C ARG A 66 56.27 -13.96 45.85
N ASN A 67 56.30 -14.29 44.56
CA ASN A 67 57.24 -13.74 43.59
C ASN A 67 56.80 -12.36 43.02
N GLY A 68 55.64 -11.84 43.45
CA GLY A 68 55.14 -10.53 43.01
C GLY A 68 54.49 -10.51 41.62
N PHE A 69 54.23 -11.69 41.02
CA PHE A 69 53.60 -11.82 39.70
C PHE A 69 52.07 -11.73 39.78
N PHE A 70 51.54 -10.63 40.33
CA PHE A 70 50.12 -10.49 40.69
C PHE A 70 49.16 -10.59 39.50
N LYS A 71 49.53 -10.12 38.30
CA LYS A 71 48.71 -10.27 37.09
C LYS A 71 48.62 -11.72 36.62
N LYS A 72 49.75 -12.46 36.67
CA LYS A 72 49.79 -13.89 36.34
C LYS A 72 49.01 -14.69 37.36
N ALA A 73 49.14 -14.35 38.65
CA ALA A 73 48.34 -14.94 39.72
C ALA A 73 46.83 -14.69 39.51
N ALA A 74 46.43 -13.47 39.15
CA ALA A 74 45.04 -13.16 38.83
C ALA A 74 44.53 -13.96 37.63
N ALA A 75 45.30 -14.05 36.54
CA ALA A 75 44.94 -14.86 35.37
C ALA A 75 44.77 -16.35 35.72
N LEU A 76 45.72 -16.92 36.49
CA LEU A 76 45.64 -18.30 36.98
C LEU A 76 44.39 -18.52 37.86
N TYR A 77 44.04 -17.54 38.69
CA TYR A 77 42.84 -17.58 39.51
C TYR A 77 41.57 -17.59 38.65
N GLU A 78 41.48 -16.75 37.63
CA GLU A 78 40.34 -16.72 36.71
C GLU A 78 40.20 -18.05 35.92
N ASP A 79 41.30 -18.55 35.36
CA ASP A 79 41.33 -19.79 34.56
C ASP A 79 40.91 -21.03 35.36
N HIS A 80 41.15 -21.02 36.68
CA HIS A 80 40.89 -22.15 37.57
C HIS A 80 39.82 -21.87 38.62
N LEU A 81 39.09 -20.76 38.52
CA LEU A 81 38.08 -20.36 39.50
C LEU A 81 37.07 -21.47 39.78
N TYR A 82 36.42 -21.98 38.72
CA TYR A 82 35.37 -23.00 38.85
C TYR A 82 35.91 -24.42 38.99
N LEU A 83 37.06 -24.71 38.38
CA LEU A 83 37.61 -26.05 38.34
C LEU A 83 38.39 -26.42 39.61
N TYR A 84 38.94 -25.42 40.30
CA TYR A 84 39.77 -25.62 41.48
C TYR A 84 39.32 -24.80 42.69
N PHE A 85 39.23 -23.46 42.60
CA PHE A 85 39.03 -22.60 43.77
C PHE A 85 37.66 -22.77 44.44
N THR A 86 36.61 -23.08 43.68
CA THR A 86 35.26 -23.37 44.21
C THR A 86 35.06 -24.81 44.68
N LYS A 87 36.08 -25.67 44.57
CA LYS A 87 36.04 -27.06 45.07
C LYS A 87 36.58 -27.15 46.49
N LYS A 88 36.21 -28.22 47.22
CA LYS A 88 36.77 -28.51 48.55
C LYS A 88 38.22 -28.96 48.41
N ALA A 89 39.09 -28.51 49.31
CA ALA A 89 40.49 -28.91 49.29
C ALA A 89 40.64 -30.39 49.61
N VAL A 90 41.61 -31.04 48.95
CA VAL A 90 41.93 -32.44 49.22
C VAL A 90 42.38 -32.54 50.69
N PHE A 91 41.73 -33.40 51.47
CA PHE A 91 41.90 -33.56 52.92
C PHE A 91 41.35 -32.43 53.82
N SER A 92 40.50 -31.52 53.31
CA SER A 92 39.85 -30.47 54.11
C SER A 92 38.34 -30.38 53.87
N LYS A 93 37.61 -29.89 54.89
CA LYS A 93 36.20 -29.49 54.72
C LYS A 93 36.04 -28.09 54.10
N ARG A 94 37.12 -27.29 54.05
CA ARG A 94 37.16 -25.93 53.50
C ARG A 94 37.27 -25.93 51.98
N LEU A 95 36.77 -24.87 51.35
CA LEU A 95 37.01 -24.64 49.92
C LEU A 95 38.49 -24.28 49.67
N ASN A 96 39.01 -24.61 48.50
CA ASN A 96 40.36 -24.19 48.08
C ASN A 96 40.51 -22.66 48.12
N LYS A 97 39.45 -21.92 47.79
CA LYS A 97 39.38 -20.47 47.97
C LYS A 97 39.65 -20.05 49.44
N GLU A 98 39.00 -20.69 50.40
CA GLU A 98 39.18 -20.39 51.83
C GLU A 98 40.58 -20.79 52.33
N LYS A 99 41.17 -21.87 51.78
CA LYS A 99 42.54 -22.30 52.08
C LYS A 99 43.56 -21.22 51.66
N HIS A 100 43.39 -20.64 50.47
CA HIS A 100 44.33 -19.69 49.88
C HIS A 100 43.92 -18.21 50.05
N GLN A 101 42.98 -17.93 50.96
CA GLN A 101 42.36 -16.60 51.11
C GLN A 101 43.39 -15.47 51.32
N LYS A 102 44.46 -15.70 52.11
CA LYS A 102 45.48 -14.68 52.33
C LYS A 102 46.20 -14.25 51.04
N ALA A 103 46.52 -15.21 50.16
CA ALA A 103 47.15 -14.92 48.87
C ALA A 103 46.16 -14.24 47.91
N ILE A 104 44.89 -14.64 47.97
CA ILE A 104 43.78 -14.01 47.24
C ILE A 104 43.64 -12.54 47.66
N ASP A 105 43.66 -12.25 48.96
CA ASP A 105 43.57 -10.89 49.51
C ASP A 105 44.78 -10.02 49.08
N ILE A 106 45.99 -10.60 49.01
CA ILE A 106 47.18 -9.88 48.53
C ILE A 106 47.03 -9.47 47.06
N VAL A 107 46.59 -10.39 46.19
CA VAL A 107 46.35 -10.09 44.77
C VAL A 107 45.22 -9.08 44.61
N ALA A 108 44.12 -9.27 45.35
CA ALA A 108 42.98 -8.37 45.33
C ALA A 108 43.37 -6.95 45.76
N ASN A 109 44.13 -6.80 46.85
CA ASN A 109 44.64 -5.50 47.31
C ASN A 109 45.55 -4.84 46.27
N HIS A 110 46.47 -5.59 45.66
CA HIS A 110 47.35 -5.05 44.62
C HIS A 110 46.57 -4.56 43.39
N LEU A 111 45.60 -5.34 42.90
CA LEU A 111 44.72 -4.93 41.81
C LEU A 111 43.89 -3.70 42.20
N ASN A 112 43.33 -3.68 43.41
CA ASN A 112 42.59 -2.52 43.93
C ASN A 112 43.45 -1.25 44.00
N THR A 113 44.73 -1.35 44.35
CA THR A 113 45.66 -0.20 44.31
C THR A 113 45.85 0.32 42.89
N ILE A 114 46.13 -0.56 41.92
CA ILE A 114 46.29 -0.19 40.50
C ILE A 114 45.04 0.51 39.97
N TYR A 115 43.86 -0.05 40.25
CA TYR A 115 42.60 0.50 39.77
C TYR A 115 42.17 1.75 40.54
N SER A 116 42.53 1.90 41.81
CA SER A 116 42.20 3.09 42.61
C SER A 116 42.73 4.38 41.96
N GLU A 117 43.95 4.38 41.42
CA GLU A 117 44.50 5.56 40.70
C GLU A 117 43.77 5.82 39.39
N LYS A 118 43.53 4.78 38.58
CA LYS A 118 42.79 4.88 37.31
C LYS A 118 41.37 5.41 37.54
N ILE A 119 40.70 4.91 38.55
CA ILE A 119 39.35 5.32 38.97
C ILE A 119 39.36 6.77 39.45
N HIS A 120 40.33 7.16 40.29
CA HIS A 120 40.42 8.54 40.76
C HIS A 120 40.61 9.53 39.60
N HIS A 121 41.50 9.22 38.65
CA HIS A 121 41.70 10.03 37.46
C HIS A 121 40.43 10.12 36.60
N ALA A 122 39.74 8.99 36.37
CA ALA A 122 38.50 8.96 35.62
C ALA A 122 37.38 9.77 36.29
N VAL A 123 37.21 9.67 37.61
CA VAL A 123 36.25 10.49 38.37
C VAL A 123 36.56 11.97 38.23
N SER A 124 37.84 12.37 38.34
CA SER A 124 38.26 13.77 38.18
C SER A 124 37.93 14.31 36.79
N LYS A 125 38.19 13.53 35.73
CA LYS A 125 37.86 13.90 34.34
C LYS A 125 36.35 14.02 34.12
N ILE A 126 35.57 13.07 34.60
CA ILE A 126 34.10 13.13 34.50
C ILE A 126 33.55 14.36 35.23
N LYS A 127 34.06 14.68 36.43
CA LYS A 127 33.62 15.84 37.22
C LYS A 127 34.11 17.18 36.68
N SER A 128 35.16 17.22 35.85
CA SER A 128 35.58 18.46 35.20
C SER A 128 34.60 18.96 34.14
N HIS A 129 33.70 18.10 33.65
CA HIS A 129 32.61 18.49 32.75
C HIS A 129 31.44 19.08 33.56
N ASN A 130 31.51 20.36 33.90
CA ASN A 130 30.55 21.03 34.80
C ASN A 130 29.83 22.26 34.22
N ILE A 131 30.09 22.62 32.96
CA ILE A 131 29.46 23.77 32.29
C ILE A 131 28.27 23.29 31.47
N THR A 132 27.06 23.77 31.78
CA THR A 132 25.83 23.40 31.06
C THR A 132 25.20 24.62 30.37
N PRO A 133 24.81 24.51 29.08
CA PRO A 133 25.11 23.39 28.18
C PRO A 133 26.61 23.18 27.96
N PHE A 134 26.97 22.00 27.49
CA PHE A 134 28.32 21.75 27.01
C PHE A 134 28.48 22.34 25.60
N PRO A 135 29.53 23.15 25.33
CA PRO A 135 29.89 23.58 23.99
C PRO A 135 30.05 22.39 23.03
N VAL A 136 29.71 22.57 21.76
CA VAL A 136 29.73 21.48 20.75
C VAL A 136 31.15 20.93 20.58
N GLU A 137 32.15 21.78 20.76
CA GLU A 137 33.58 21.47 20.65
C GLU A 137 34.04 20.50 21.75
N GLU A 138 33.36 20.49 22.90
CA GLU A 138 33.71 19.63 24.05
C GLU A 138 33.07 18.24 23.96
N TRP A 139 32.06 18.04 23.11
CA TRP A 139 31.30 16.80 23.04
C TRP A 139 32.16 15.57 22.72
N GLY A 140 33.16 15.74 21.85
CA GLY A 140 34.13 14.68 21.54
C GLY A 140 34.92 14.24 22.76
N THR A 141 35.41 15.20 23.55
CA THR A 141 36.17 14.94 24.79
C THR A 141 35.28 14.25 25.84
N ILE A 142 34.04 14.72 26.01
CA ILE A 142 33.08 14.11 26.96
C ILE A 142 32.83 12.63 26.61
N LYS A 143 32.66 12.30 25.32
CA LYS A 143 32.49 10.91 24.88
C LYS A 143 33.70 10.04 25.19
N VAL A 144 34.91 10.54 24.91
CA VAL A 144 36.16 9.83 25.20
C VAL A 144 36.29 9.56 26.70
N ASP A 145 36.03 10.55 27.54
CA ASP A 145 36.13 10.41 28.98
C ASP A 145 35.08 9.42 29.54
N ILE A 146 33.84 9.46 29.04
CA ILE A 146 32.80 8.48 29.41
C ILE A 146 33.19 7.07 28.99
N ASN A 147 33.70 6.88 27.77
CA ASN A 147 34.08 5.56 27.27
C ASN A 147 35.28 4.99 28.03
N ARG A 148 36.31 5.80 28.27
CA ARG A 148 37.46 5.41 29.09
C ARG A 148 37.05 5.04 30.52
N ALA A 149 36.11 5.78 31.11
CA ALA A 149 35.57 5.46 32.43
C ALA A 149 34.81 4.11 32.44
N LYS A 150 34.01 3.82 31.40
CA LYS A 150 33.34 2.52 31.24
C LYS A 150 34.33 1.38 31.02
N GLU A 151 35.35 1.57 30.21
CA GLU A 151 36.41 0.57 29.98
C GLU A 151 37.13 0.22 31.28
N ILE A 152 37.40 1.21 32.14
CA ILE A 152 37.97 0.98 33.48
C ILE A 152 37.03 0.11 34.32
N ILE A 153 35.72 0.38 34.31
CA ILE A 153 34.72 -0.43 35.04
C ILE A 153 34.67 -1.85 34.52
N VAL A 154 34.60 -2.04 33.20
CA VAL A 154 34.58 -3.37 32.57
C VAL A 154 35.86 -4.15 32.88
N SER A 155 37.02 -3.50 32.74
CA SER A 155 38.31 -4.12 33.03
C SER A 155 38.46 -4.47 34.50
N TYR A 156 37.98 -3.61 35.42
CA TYR A 156 37.93 -3.90 36.85
C TYR A 156 37.05 -5.11 37.16
N ASN A 157 35.82 -5.13 36.63
CA ASN A 157 34.85 -6.20 36.87
C ASN A 157 35.20 -7.53 36.19
N SER A 158 36.16 -7.55 35.25
CA SER A 158 36.63 -8.78 34.59
C SER A 158 37.45 -9.69 35.50
N TYR A 159 37.97 -9.16 36.62
CA TYR A 159 38.70 -9.94 37.61
C TYR A 159 37.73 -10.41 38.72
N SER A 160 37.30 -11.66 38.66
CA SER A 160 36.46 -12.31 39.68
C SER A 160 37.08 -12.24 41.09
N ILE A 161 38.42 -12.16 41.18
CA ILE A 161 39.14 -12.05 42.46
C ILE A 161 38.84 -10.77 43.26
N ILE A 162 38.48 -9.67 42.57
CA ILE A 162 38.09 -8.38 43.16
C ILE A 162 36.61 -8.05 42.94
N ALA A 163 35.89 -8.85 42.16
CA ALA A 163 34.45 -8.71 41.96
C ALA A 163 33.61 -9.27 43.11
N ASP A 164 34.21 -10.07 44.01
CA ASP A 164 33.58 -10.51 45.26
C ASP A 164 33.32 -9.31 46.18
N ASP A 165 32.12 -9.21 46.77
CA ASP A 165 31.69 -8.06 47.57
C ASP A 165 32.66 -7.77 48.74
N ALA A 166 33.32 -8.80 49.28
CA ALA A 166 34.33 -8.65 50.33
C ALA A 166 35.58 -7.87 49.89
N ASN A 167 35.93 -7.92 48.60
CA ASN A 167 37.14 -7.35 48.02
C ASN A 167 36.87 -6.19 47.04
N LYS A 168 35.60 -5.83 46.84
CA LYS A 168 35.18 -4.80 45.90
C LYS A 168 35.54 -3.40 46.40
N LEU A 169 36.19 -2.62 45.55
CA LEU A 169 36.60 -1.26 45.84
C LEU A 169 35.39 -0.32 45.82
N GLU A 170 35.04 0.29 46.97
CA GLU A 170 33.92 1.25 47.07
C GLU A 170 33.99 2.39 46.03
N LYS A 171 35.21 2.81 45.65
CA LYS A 171 35.44 3.86 44.65
C LYS A 171 34.89 3.50 43.26
N ILE A 172 34.70 2.22 42.92
CA ILE A 172 34.10 1.84 41.63
C ILE A 172 32.65 2.35 41.53
N LYS A 173 31.90 2.27 42.62
CA LYS A 173 30.53 2.77 42.74
C LYS A 173 30.49 4.30 42.59
N ASN A 174 31.51 5.00 43.09
CA ASN A 174 31.64 6.46 42.89
C ASN A 174 31.84 6.82 41.41
N LEU A 175 32.62 6.03 40.66
CA LEU A 175 32.78 6.23 39.22
C LEU A 175 31.48 5.94 38.46
N GLU A 176 30.79 4.84 38.75
CA GLU A 176 29.46 4.52 38.19
C GLU A 176 28.46 5.65 38.45
N ASN A 177 28.38 6.14 39.69
CA ASN A 177 27.51 7.26 40.07
C ASN A 177 27.91 8.56 39.35
N SER A 178 29.21 8.84 39.19
CA SER A 178 29.67 10.03 38.47
C SER A 178 29.32 9.99 36.99
N ILE A 179 29.45 8.83 36.34
CA ILE A 179 29.00 8.63 34.96
C ILE A 179 27.48 8.82 34.85
N GLN A 180 26.71 8.25 35.79
CA GLN A 180 25.26 8.38 35.78
C GLN A 180 24.81 9.83 35.98
N ALA A 181 25.43 10.56 36.90
CA ALA A 181 25.14 11.97 37.12
C ALA A 181 25.41 12.81 35.86
N LEU A 182 26.55 12.60 35.19
CA LEU A 182 26.87 13.30 33.94
C LEU A 182 25.88 12.93 32.82
N LYS A 183 25.47 11.66 32.72
CA LYS A 183 24.44 11.23 31.77
C LYS A 183 23.10 11.92 32.00
N GLU A 184 22.66 12.08 33.25
CA GLU A 184 21.43 12.81 33.56
C GLU A 184 21.53 14.29 33.21
N ILE A 185 22.69 14.92 33.44
CA ILE A 185 22.94 16.31 33.03
C ILE A 185 22.85 16.44 31.50
N LEU A 186 23.51 15.53 30.77
CA LEU A 186 23.42 15.50 29.30
C LEU A 186 21.96 15.29 28.86
N LYS A 187 21.28 14.28 29.38
CA LYS A 187 19.87 14.04 29.06
C LYS A 187 18.98 15.27 29.24
N ASN A 188 19.11 15.97 30.37
CA ASN A 188 18.30 17.15 30.69
C ASN A 188 18.69 18.40 29.88
N SER A 189 19.95 18.53 29.48
CA SER A 189 20.44 19.65 28.67
C SER A 189 20.27 19.45 27.16
N ALA A 190 19.88 18.25 26.72
CA ALA A 190 19.76 17.92 25.30
C ALA A 190 18.85 18.89 24.50
N PRO A 191 17.66 19.31 24.97
CA PRO A 191 16.83 20.30 24.24
C PRO A 191 17.53 21.63 23.98
N ASP A 192 18.21 22.16 25.00
CA ASP A 192 18.90 23.44 24.95
C ASP A 192 20.24 23.33 24.19
N ALA A 193 20.86 22.16 24.17
CA ALA A 193 21.98 21.85 23.29
C ALA A 193 21.53 21.78 21.82
N PHE A 194 20.40 21.13 21.55
CA PHE A 194 19.81 21.02 20.21
C PHE A 194 19.41 22.39 19.64
N SER A 195 18.83 23.26 20.48
CA SER A 195 18.45 24.62 20.07
C SER A 195 19.64 25.46 19.60
N ARG A 196 20.85 25.23 20.14
CA ARG A 196 22.09 25.94 19.77
C ARG A 196 22.95 25.24 18.73
N PHE A 197 22.72 23.94 18.51
CA PHE A 197 23.47 23.16 17.54
C PHE A 197 23.42 23.79 16.13
N PRO A 198 24.51 23.71 15.34
CA PRO A 198 24.53 24.16 13.94
C PRO A 198 23.73 23.20 13.04
N ILE A 199 22.40 23.27 13.13
CA ILE A 199 21.45 22.42 12.38
C ILE A 199 21.48 22.57 10.85
N PHE A 200 22.25 23.55 10.32
CA PHE A 200 22.48 23.77 8.89
C PHE A 200 23.88 23.32 8.44
N SER A 201 24.62 22.60 9.29
CA SER A 201 25.92 22.03 8.93
C SER A 201 25.80 20.61 8.37
N ASP A 202 26.92 20.03 7.97
CA ASP A 202 27.06 18.60 7.62
C ASP A 202 27.04 17.66 8.84
N LYS A 203 26.97 18.22 10.06
CA LYS A 203 26.95 17.48 11.31
C LYS A 203 25.54 17.10 11.73
N GLU A 204 25.41 15.94 12.37
CA GLU A 204 24.14 15.44 12.90
C GLU A 204 24.15 15.42 14.43
N PHE A 205 23.20 16.11 15.06
CA PHE A 205 23.12 16.22 16.52
C PHE A 205 23.12 14.85 17.21
N PHE A 206 22.32 13.90 16.73
CA PHE A 206 22.21 12.57 17.34
C PHE A 206 23.45 11.69 17.16
N ILE A 207 24.36 12.06 16.25
CA ILE A 207 25.66 11.40 16.09
C ILE A 207 26.67 12.05 17.02
N ASP A 208 26.70 13.39 17.07
CA ASP A 208 27.73 14.14 17.77
C ASP A 208 27.47 14.31 19.27
N TYR A 209 26.21 14.29 19.70
CA TYR A 209 25.84 14.53 21.08
C TYR A 209 26.39 13.43 22.04
N PRO A 210 26.95 13.76 23.22
CA PRO A 210 27.58 12.79 24.13
C PRO A 210 26.62 11.83 24.84
N HIS A 211 25.31 11.99 24.65
CA HIS A 211 24.29 11.14 25.21
C HIS A 211 23.39 10.58 24.11
N GLU A 212 23.13 9.28 24.17
CA GLU A 212 22.26 8.61 23.21
C GLU A 212 20.80 8.99 23.47
N ILE A 213 20.13 9.49 22.45
CA ILE A 213 18.69 9.78 22.48
C ILE A 213 17.99 8.59 21.85
N SER A 214 17.26 7.84 22.68
CA SER A 214 16.58 6.60 22.28
C SER A 214 15.50 6.84 21.22
N ASP A 215 14.64 7.83 21.44
CA ASP A 215 13.59 8.23 20.50
C ASP A 215 13.91 9.57 19.85
N LYS A 216 14.67 9.50 18.75
CA LYS A 216 15.09 10.67 17.96
C LYS A 216 13.91 11.40 17.34
N ASN A 217 12.87 10.67 16.92
CA ASN A 217 11.69 11.24 16.27
C ASN A 217 10.90 12.08 17.28
N SER A 218 10.54 11.50 18.42
CA SER A 218 9.83 12.22 19.49
C SER A 218 10.67 13.39 20.01
N PHE A 219 11.98 13.24 20.07
CA PHE A 219 12.86 14.34 20.46
C PHE A 219 12.80 15.52 19.48
N VAL A 220 12.91 15.30 18.17
CA VAL A 220 12.79 16.40 17.19
C VAL A 220 11.40 17.03 17.26
N ILE A 221 10.34 16.22 17.33
CA ILE A 221 8.95 16.71 17.38
C ILE A 221 8.72 17.61 18.60
N ASN A 222 9.08 17.14 19.79
CA ASN A 222 8.83 17.88 21.04
C ASN A 222 9.68 19.16 21.18
N ASN A 223 10.80 19.24 20.47
CA ASN A 223 11.75 20.36 20.56
C ASN A 223 11.78 21.22 19.28
N PHE A 224 10.92 20.96 18.29
CA PHE A 224 10.92 21.67 17.02
C PHE A 224 10.70 23.18 17.19
N ALA A 225 9.83 23.58 18.13
CA ALA A 225 9.58 24.99 18.43
C ALA A 225 10.84 25.77 18.83
N LEU A 226 11.85 25.11 19.42
CA LEU A 226 13.11 25.74 19.82
C LEU A 226 13.98 26.12 18.62
N ILE A 227 13.84 25.42 17.48
CA ILE A 227 14.62 25.65 16.27
C ILE A 227 13.84 26.36 15.16
N LEU A 228 12.50 26.42 15.26
CA LEU A 228 11.64 27.08 14.27
C LEU A 228 12.06 28.53 13.96
N PRO A 229 12.40 29.40 14.93
CA PRO A 229 12.85 30.77 14.61
C PRO A 229 14.14 30.84 13.80
N LYS A 230 15.00 29.81 13.88
CA LYS A 230 16.20 29.69 13.02
C LYS A 230 15.81 29.29 11.61
N LEU A 231 14.87 28.34 11.48
CA LEU A 231 14.34 27.87 10.19
C LEU A 231 13.61 28.98 9.44
N GLU A 232 12.81 29.81 10.12
CA GLU A 232 12.07 30.92 9.51
C GLU A 232 12.97 32.01 8.92
N LYS A 233 14.21 32.14 9.43
CA LYS A 233 15.22 33.10 8.97
C LYS A 233 16.24 32.48 8.01
N ALA A 234 16.15 31.18 7.77
CA ALA A 234 17.11 30.44 6.96
C ALA A 234 16.96 30.75 5.46
N GLU A 235 18.06 30.67 4.72
CA GLU A 235 18.03 30.69 3.26
C GLU A 235 17.68 29.30 2.70
N CYS A 236 17.30 29.21 1.43
CA CYS A 236 16.94 27.95 0.76
C CYS A 236 17.98 26.85 0.97
N LYS A 237 19.26 27.17 0.81
CA LYS A 237 20.38 26.22 0.97
C LYS A 237 20.46 25.65 2.39
N SER A 238 20.22 26.48 3.40
CA SER A 238 20.20 26.05 4.81
C SER A 238 19.01 25.14 5.11
N LEU A 239 17.84 25.43 4.52
CA LEU A 239 16.66 24.56 4.62
C LEU A 239 16.88 23.22 3.91
N GLU A 240 17.53 23.19 2.75
CA GLU A 240 17.91 21.97 2.03
C GLU A 240 18.86 21.09 2.87
N GLN A 241 19.86 21.71 3.51
CA GLN A 241 20.77 21.02 4.44
C GLN A 241 20.01 20.43 5.64
N PHE A 242 19.14 21.22 6.26
CA PHE A 242 18.30 20.74 7.35
C PHE A 242 17.43 19.56 6.90
N ASN A 243 16.75 19.69 5.76
CA ASN A 243 15.88 18.65 5.21
C ASN A 243 16.64 17.36 4.92
N THR A 244 17.85 17.45 4.38
CA THR A 244 18.70 16.29 4.08
C THR A 244 19.04 15.48 5.33
N ILE A 245 19.33 16.14 6.46
CA ILE A 245 19.79 15.48 7.69
C ILE A 245 18.62 15.10 8.61
N TYR A 246 17.66 16.00 8.80
CA TYR A 246 16.65 15.88 9.86
C TYR A 246 15.27 15.44 9.38
N SER A 247 14.98 15.44 8.06
CA SER A 247 13.64 15.04 7.57
C SER A 247 13.23 13.63 7.98
N LYS A 248 14.19 12.70 8.13
CA LYS A 248 13.96 11.33 8.63
C LYS A 248 13.44 11.27 10.07
N TYR A 249 13.64 12.33 10.86
CA TYR A 249 13.19 12.46 12.25
C TYR A 249 11.93 13.31 12.40
N CYS A 250 11.48 13.98 11.35
CA CYS A 250 10.30 14.83 11.35
C CYS A 250 9.02 14.04 11.05
N ASN A 251 7.93 14.41 11.72
CA ASN A 251 6.59 14.01 11.29
C ASN A 251 6.13 14.83 10.07
N ASP A 252 4.98 14.46 9.50
CA ASP A 252 4.44 15.12 8.30
C ASP A 252 4.13 16.61 8.53
N GLU A 253 3.65 16.97 9.72
CA GLU A 253 3.35 18.37 10.06
C GLU A 253 4.60 19.25 10.02
N ILE A 254 5.71 18.79 10.60
CA ILE A 254 6.98 19.51 10.57
C ILE A 254 7.53 19.57 9.14
N LYS A 255 7.45 18.47 8.38
CA LYS A 255 7.85 18.46 6.96
C LYS A 255 7.06 19.49 6.16
N ASP A 256 5.75 19.56 6.37
CA ASP A 256 4.88 20.56 5.75
C ASP A 256 5.29 21.99 6.13
N ILE A 257 5.63 22.26 7.40
CA ILE A 257 6.10 23.58 7.83
C ILE A 257 7.38 23.96 7.09
N ILE A 258 8.39 23.08 7.08
CA ILE A 258 9.69 23.34 6.44
C ILE A 258 9.52 23.50 4.92
N ALA A 259 8.71 22.65 4.30
CA ALA A 259 8.37 22.75 2.88
C ALA A 259 7.68 24.09 2.55
N ASN A 260 6.70 24.51 3.35
CA ASN A 260 6.02 25.80 3.15
C ASN A 260 6.97 27.00 3.38
N LEU A 261 7.91 26.91 4.32
CA LEU A 261 8.97 27.91 4.48
C LEU A 261 9.81 28.01 3.20
N TYR A 262 10.28 26.88 2.66
CA TYR A 262 11.03 26.84 1.41
C TYR A 262 10.25 27.45 0.23
N LEU A 263 8.97 27.08 0.07
CA LEU A 263 8.07 27.65 -0.96
C LEU A 263 7.98 29.18 -0.85
N SER A 264 7.91 29.71 0.38
CA SER A 264 7.81 31.15 0.60
C SER A 264 9.06 31.93 0.16
N HIS A 265 10.22 31.27 0.04
CA HIS A 265 11.45 31.86 -0.47
C HIS A 265 11.52 31.82 -1.99
N ILE A 266 11.17 30.69 -2.61
CA ILE A 266 11.23 30.54 -4.08
C ILE A 266 10.07 31.21 -4.81
N LEU A 267 8.97 31.51 -4.10
CA LEU A 267 7.86 32.34 -4.59
C LEU A 267 7.72 33.62 -3.75
N PRO A 268 8.56 34.65 -3.92
CA PRO A 268 8.50 35.87 -3.10
C PRO A 268 7.15 36.60 -3.13
N SER A 269 6.41 36.50 -4.24
CA SER A 269 5.05 37.03 -4.41
C SER A 269 4.04 36.48 -3.39
N PHE A 270 4.35 35.33 -2.78
CA PHE A 270 3.60 34.67 -1.72
C PHE A 270 3.51 35.48 -0.42
N LYS A 271 4.51 36.31 -0.12
CA LYS A 271 4.49 37.20 1.05
C LYS A 271 3.69 38.49 0.83
N LYS A 272 3.51 38.93 -0.42
CA LYS A 272 2.91 40.23 -0.74
C LYS A 272 1.44 40.17 -1.16
N ASN A 273 1.02 39.17 -1.94
CA ASN A 273 -0.38 39.01 -2.34
C ASN A 273 -0.69 37.56 -2.80
N PRO A 274 -1.16 36.67 -1.92
CA PRO A 274 -1.43 35.27 -2.25
C PRO A 274 -2.47 35.07 -3.36
N LYS A 275 -3.37 36.05 -3.56
CA LYS A 275 -4.50 35.99 -4.49
C LYS A 275 -4.16 36.29 -5.95
N SER A 276 -2.89 36.57 -6.30
CA SER A 276 -2.49 36.91 -7.68
C SER A 276 -1.47 35.96 -8.31
N ILE A 277 -1.15 34.85 -7.65
CA ILE A 277 -0.14 33.90 -8.15
C ILE A 277 -0.81 32.97 -9.16
N CYS A 278 -0.25 32.86 -10.36
CA CYS A 278 -0.80 31.99 -11.39
C CYS A 278 -0.47 30.52 -11.08
N LEU A 279 -1.35 29.60 -11.49
CA LEU A 279 -1.21 28.17 -11.22
C LEU A 279 0.13 27.60 -11.74
N LYS A 280 0.63 28.11 -12.87
CA LYS A 280 1.93 27.72 -13.44
C LYS A 280 3.09 27.94 -12.46
N ASP A 281 3.13 29.11 -11.81
CA ASP A 281 4.22 29.45 -10.89
C ASP A 281 4.16 28.56 -9.65
N ILE A 282 2.96 28.25 -9.17
CA ILE A 282 2.73 27.32 -8.04
C ILE A 282 3.26 25.93 -8.38
N ILE A 283 2.82 25.36 -9.50
CA ILE A 283 3.26 24.01 -9.92
C ILE A 283 4.78 23.99 -10.14
N SER A 284 5.34 25.03 -10.76
CA SER A 284 6.79 25.12 -11.01
C SER A 284 7.58 25.16 -9.69
N ALA A 285 7.10 25.90 -8.70
CA ALA A 285 7.70 25.95 -7.37
C ALA A 285 7.57 24.63 -6.60
N LEU A 286 6.42 23.97 -6.69
CA LEU A 286 6.21 22.63 -6.11
C LEU A 286 7.16 21.61 -6.71
N LYS A 287 7.40 21.68 -8.03
CA LYS A 287 8.40 20.84 -8.70
C LYS A 287 9.81 21.10 -8.18
N VAL A 288 10.23 22.37 -8.09
CA VAL A 288 11.54 22.73 -7.51
C VAL A 288 11.67 22.22 -6.08
N LEU A 289 10.61 22.31 -5.29
CA LEU A 289 10.58 21.80 -3.92
C LEU A 289 10.78 20.27 -3.88
N GLN A 290 10.06 19.53 -4.72
CA GLN A 290 10.20 18.08 -4.84
C GLN A 290 11.60 17.66 -5.34
N ASP A 291 12.14 18.35 -6.35
CA ASP A 291 13.48 18.10 -6.89
C ASP A 291 14.57 18.31 -5.82
N ASN A 292 14.32 19.14 -4.81
CA ASN A 292 15.20 19.36 -3.65
C ASN A 292 14.88 18.44 -2.45
N GLY A 293 14.09 17.38 -2.65
CA GLY A 293 13.84 16.31 -1.68
C GLY A 293 12.91 16.68 -0.54
N PHE A 294 12.16 17.79 -0.64
CA PHE A 294 11.14 18.13 0.35
C PHE A 294 9.86 17.34 0.07
N MET A 295 9.22 16.90 1.15
CA MET A 295 7.90 16.29 1.12
C MET A 295 6.88 17.31 1.63
N ILE A 296 5.80 17.50 0.88
CA ILE A 296 4.66 18.33 1.29
C ILE A 296 3.39 17.54 1.03
N LYS A 297 2.54 17.42 2.05
CA LYS A 297 1.21 16.83 1.93
C LYS A 297 0.17 17.90 1.67
N ASN A 298 0.26 19.03 2.36
CA ASN A 298 -0.75 20.08 2.29
C ASN A 298 -0.17 21.44 1.89
N TYR A 299 -0.52 21.92 0.70
CA TYR A 299 -0.23 23.28 0.26
C TYR A 299 -1.31 24.25 0.75
N LYS A 300 -0.94 25.14 1.69
CA LYS A 300 -1.91 25.96 2.44
C LYS A 300 -2.47 27.18 1.71
N ASN A 301 -1.88 27.60 0.58
CA ASN A 301 -2.00 29.00 0.17
C ASN A 301 -2.92 29.30 -1.01
N GLN A 302 -3.52 28.29 -1.66
CA GLN A 302 -4.58 28.50 -2.66
C GLN A 302 -5.59 27.36 -2.73
N ASN A 303 -6.87 27.73 -2.83
CA ASN A 303 -7.99 26.81 -3.06
C ASN A 303 -7.98 26.34 -4.53
N VAL A 304 -7.09 25.41 -4.86
CA VAL A 304 -7.16 24.62 -6.10
C VAL A 304 -8.08 23.44 -5.81
N VAL A 305 -9.14 23.29 -6.61
CA VAL A 305 -10.04 22.14 -6.48
C VAL A 305 -9.96 21.31 -7.74
N PHE A 306 -9.72 20.02 -7.54
CA PHE A 306 -9.77 19.00 -8.57
C PHE A 306 -11.12 18.31 -8.52
N VAL A 307 -11.80 18.25 -9.66
CA VAL A 307 -13.10 17.62 -9.82
C VAL A 307 -13.03 16.56 -10.90
N GLU A 308 -13.31 15.31 -10.53
CA GLU A 308 -13.63 14.26 -11.49
C GLU A 308 -15.11 14.35 -11.88
N ALA A 309 -15.36 14.51 -13.17
CA ALA A 309 -16.68 14.65 -13.77
C ALA A 309 -16.89 13.56 -14.82
N THR A 310 -17.02 12.31 -14.40
CA THR A 310 -17.28 11.18 -15.30
C THR A 310 -18.77 11.10 -15.65
N SER A 311 -19.09 10.98 -16.93
CA SER A 311 -20.47 10.84 -17.42
C SER A 311 -21.13 9.52 -17.01
N LYS A 312 -22.28 9.61 -16.32
CA LYS A 312 -23.13 8.45 -16.01
C LYS A 312 -23.68 7.77 -17.28
N THR A 313 -23.95 8.55 -18.33
CA THR A 313 -24.44 8.02 -19.62
C THR A 313 -23.37 7.18 -20.31
N LEU A 314 -22.11 7.63 -20.33
CA LEU A 314 -21.02 6.88 -20.97
C LEU A 314 -20.72 5.57 -20.23
N LEU A 315 -20.82 5.57 -18.90
CA LEU A 315 -20.75 4.37 -18.07
C LEU A 315 -21.88 3.38 -18.39
N LYS A 316 -23.13 3.85 -18.52
CA LYS A 316 -24.30 3.00 -18.79
C LYS A 316 -24.27 2.38 -20.19
N GLU A 317 -23.82 3.12 -21.19
CA GLU A 317 -23.76 2.68 -22.59
C GLU A 317 -22.51 1.83 -22.92
N GLY A 318 -21.64 1.58 -21.92
CA GLY A 318 -20.44 0.74 -22.05
C GLY A 318 -19.23 1.43 -22.70
N TYR A 319 -19.21 2.77 -22.79
CA TYR A 319 -18.10 3.52 -23.39
C TYR A 319 -16.88 3.70 -22.46
N ILE A 320 -17.07 3.35 -21.19
CA ILE A 320 -16.05 3.34 -20.15
C ILE A 320 -16.03 1.90 -19.61
N GLU A 321 -15.15 1.07 -20.15
CA GLU A 321 -15.03 -0.34 -19.77
C GLU A 321 -14.34 -0.53 -18.42
N PHE A 322 -13.61 0.49 -17.94
CA PHE A 322 -12.90 0.49 -16.67
C PHE A 322 -12.85 1.88 -16.04
N PRO A 323 -12.79 2.00 -14.71
CA PRO A 323 -12.72 3.28 -14.01
C PRO A 323 -11.35 3.96 -14.18
N SER A 324 -11.28 5.25 -13.87
CA SER A 324 -10.01 5.96 -13.67
C SER A 324 -9.86 6.38 -12.22
N GLU A 325 -8.63 6.59 -11.78
CA GLU A 325 -8.35 7.19 -10.48
C GLU A 325 -7.26 8.25 -10.65
N VAL A 326 -7.47 9.44 -10.09
CA VAL A 326 -6.48 10.51 -10.11
C VAL A 326 -5.53 10.31 -8.94
N ASP A 327 -4.26 10.04 -9.25
CA ASP A 327 -3.18 10.00 -8.27
C ASP A 327 -2.79 11.44 -7.90
N ILE A 328 -3.17 11.86 -6.68
CA ILE A 328 -2.91 13.19 -6.13
C ILE A 328 -1.45 13.23 -5.63
N ASP A 329 -0.54 13.19 -6.58
CA ASP A 329 0.91 13.25 -6.35
C ASP A 329 1.42 14.70 -6.16
N LEU A 330 0.51 15.66 -6.14
CA LEU A 330 0.73 17.06 -5.77
C LEU A 330 -0.06 17.42 -4.50
N PRO A 331 0.45 18.32 -3.65
CA PRO A 331 -0.11 18.63 -2.32
C PRO A 331 -1.37 19.51 -2.36
N PHE A 332 -2.31 19.20 -3.24
CA PHE A 332 -3.55 19.95 -3.38
C PHE A 332 -4.75 19.18 -2.83
N ASP A 333 -5.74 19.92 -2.33
CA ASP A 333 -7.01 19.34 -1.91
C ASP A 333 -7.79 18.79 -3.11
N TYR A 334 -8.26 17.55 -2.98
CA TYR A 334 -9.09 16.87 -3.97
C TYR A 334 -10.53 16.75 -3.48
N LYS A 335 -11.49 17.09 -4.35
CA LYS A 335 -12.93 16.94 -4.03
C LYS A 335 -13.71 16.44 -5.24
N THR A 336 -14.26 15.23 -5.12
CA THR A 336 -15.19 14.71 -6.13
C THR A 336 -16.55 15.41 -6.01
N CYS A 337 -17.06 15.98 -7.11
CA CYS A 337 -18.44 16.43 -7.21
C CYS A 337 -18.96 16.23 -8.64
N SER A 338 -20.29 16.15 -8.83
CA SER A 338 -20.85 15.99 -10.18
C SER A 338 -20.62 17.25 -11.03
N LEU A 339 -20.58 17.09 -12.36
CA LEU A 339 -20.38 18.18 -13.30
C LEU A 339 -21.30 19.40 -13.05
N GLU A 340 -22.57 19.14 -12.73
CA GLU A 340 -23.56 20.17 -12.39
C GLU A 340 -23.18 20.99 -11.15
N LYS A 341 -22.46 20.39 -10.19
CA LYS A 341 -22.14 20.97 -8.89
C LYS A 341 -20.75 21.60 -8.81
N VAL A 342 -19.90 21.40 -9.82
CA VAL A 342 -18.51 21.92 -9.90
C VAL A 342 -18.39 23.35 -9.38
N PHE A 343 -19.22 24.27 -9.90
CA PHE A 343 -19.13 25.69 -9.55
C PHE A 343 -19.91 26.06 -8.28
N THR A 344 -21.04 25.40 -8.00
CA THR A 344 -21.88 25.70 -6.83
C THR A 344 -21.24 25.25 -5.54
N ASP A 345 -20.56 24.10 -5.55
CA ASP A 345 -19.95 23.50 -4.36
C ASP A 345 -18.58 24.13 -4.07
N ASN A 346 -18.03 24.89 -5.03
CA ASN A 346 -16.72 25.51 -4.96
C ASN A 346 -16.77 27.02 -5.29
N PRO A 347 -17.57 27.84 -4.58
CA PRO A 347 -17.79 29.25 -4.93
C PRO A 347 -16.57 30.15 -4.66
N THR A 348 -15.66 29.72 -3.80
CA THR A 348 -14.48 30.50 -3.37
C THR A 348 -13.15 29.98 -3.91
N SER A 349 -13.18 28.89 -4.71
CA SER A 349 -11.97 28.31 -5.29
C SER A 349 -11.37 29.22 -6.35
N THR A 350 -10.04 29.34 -6.32
CA THR A 350 -9.27 30.19 -7.24
C THR A 350 -9.10 29.51 -8.59
N PHE A 351 -8.73 28.24 -8.53
CA PHE A 351 -8.54 27.37 -9.68
C PHE A 351 -9.46 26.17 -9.54
N ILE A 352 -10.14 25.83 -10.62
CA ILE A 352 -10.93 24.60 -10.70
C ILE A 352 -10.38 23.79 -11.86
N VAL A 353 -9.92 22.57 -11.57
CA VAL A 353 -9.43 21.64 -12.57
C VAL A 353 -10.45 20.52 -12.68
N VAL A 354 -11.03 20.35 -13.86
CA VAL A 354 -12.05 19.34 -14.12
C VAL A 354 -11.49 18.28 -15.05
N PHE A 355 -11.69 17.02 -14.71
CA PHE A 355 -11.33 15.86 -15.52
C PHE A 355 -12.60 15.15 -15.97
N ASP A 356 -12.69 14.86 -17.25
CA ASP A 356 -13.83 14.20 -17.87
C ASP A 356 -13.32 13.04 -18.75
N ILE A 357 -13.69 11.81 -18.38
CA ILE A 357 -13.29 10.62 -19.12
C ILE A 357 -14.11 10.59 -20.41
N ALA A 358 -13.45 10.88 -21.53
CA ALA A 358 -14.09 10.88 -22.84
C ALA A 358 -14.40 9.46 -23.30
N GLN A 359 -13.43 8.54 -23.15
CA GLN A 359 -13.51 7.15 -23.59
C GLN A 359 -12.54 6.28 -22.79
N ALA A 360 -12.90 5.03 -22.49
CA ALA A 360 -11.99 4.04 -21.93
C ALA A 360 -12.30 2.64 -22.47
N ASN A 361 -11.39 2.07 -23.28
CA ASN A 361 -11.58 0.74 -23.86
C ASN A 361 -10.37 -0.17 -23.65
N VAL A 362 -10.65 -1.46 -23.56
CA VAL A 362 -9.68 -2.53 -23.48
C VAL A 362 -9.53 -3.19 -24.84
N LYS A 363 -8.30 -3.50 -25.22
CA LYS A 363 -7.98 -4.31 -26.40
C LYS A 363 -7.15 -5.51 -25.99
N ARG A 364 -7.64 -6.71 -26.31
CA ARG A 364 -6.86 -7.95 -26.20
C ARG A 364 -6.25 -8.30 -27.56
N ARG A 365 -4.99 -8.70 -27.58
CA ARG A 365 -4.31 -9.19 -28.80
C ARG A 365 -3.48 -10.43 -28.47
N ILE A 366 -3.75 -11.53 -29.17
CA ILE A 366 -2.93 -12.74 -29.08
C ILE A 366 -1.70 -12.56 -29.97
N LEU A 367 -0.51 -12.59 -29.39
CA LEU A 367 0.75 -12.43 -30.12
C LEU A 367 1.29 -13.74 -30.67
N LYS A 368 1.17 -14.80 -29.87
CA LYS A 368 1.79 -16.10 -30.15
C LYS A 368 1.02 -17.19 -29.43
N LYS A 369 0.91 -18.36 -30.08
CA LYS A 369 0.34 -19.58 -29.52
C LYS A 369 1.35 -20.71 -29.65
N ASP A 370 1.77 -21.27 -28.52
CA ASP A 370 2.66 -22.42 -28.42
C ASP A 370 1.87 -23.67 -28.06
N ASP A 371 2.29 -24.83 -28.56
CA ASP A 371 1.67 -26.12 -28.27
C ASP A 371 2.61 -26.94 -27.39
N ILE A 372 2.16 -27.30 -26.18
CA ILE A 372 2.99 -27.91 -25.13
C ILE A 372 2.52 -29.34 -24.88
N LYS A 373 3.46 -30.28 -24.94
CA LYS A 373 3.22 -31.69 -24.63
C LYS A 373 3.17 -31.91 -23.13
N SER A 374 2.18 -32.64 -22.67
CA SER A 374 2.10 -33.15 -21.30
C SER A 374 1.39 -34.51 -21.25
N MET A 375 1.15 -35.03 -20.05
CA MET A 375 0.47 -36.30 -19.84
C MET A 375 -0.40 -36.27 -18.59
N PHE A 376 -1.44 -37.09 -18.58
CA PHE A 376 -2.34 -37.23 -17.44
C PHE A 376 -2.48 -38.70 -17.04
N LEU A 377 -2.81 -38.94 -15.77
CA LEU A 377 -3.05 -40.29 -15.26
C LEU A 377 -4.39 -40.82 -15.82
N ASN A 378 -4.31 -41.84 -16.67
CA ASN A 378 -5.46 -42.44 -17.35
C ASN A 378 -6.03 -43.65 -16.60
N GLY A 379 -5.35 -44.12 -15.55
CA GLY A 379 -5.79 -45.23 -14.71
C GLY A 379 -4.63 -46.10 -14.24
N TYR A 380 -4.95 -47.30 -13.75
CA TYR A 380 -3.98 -48.27 -13.27
C TYR A 380 -4.16 -49.61 -14.00
N LYS A 381 -3.05 -50.27 -14.31
CA LYS A 381 -3.01 -51.65 -14.79
C LYS A 381 -2.49 -52.57 -13.70
N SER A 382 -3.20 -53.66 -13.45
CA SER A 382 -2.69 -54.75 -12.63
C SER A 382 -1.56 -55.46 -13.39
N VAL A 383 -0.35 -55.47 -12.83
CA VAL A 383 0.80 -56.19 -13.39
C VAL A 383 1.36 -57.15 -12.34
N ASP A 384 1.99 -58.22 -12.81
CA ASP A 384 2.62 -59.21 -11.93
C ASP A 384 3.62 -58.53 -10.99
N ASN A 385 3.57 -58.89 -9.71
CA ASN A 385 4.51 -58.44 -8.71
C ASN A 385 5.68 -59.44 -8.63
N PRO A 386 6.89 -59.11 -9.13
CA PRO A 386 8.01 -60.05 -9.11
C PRO A 386 8.38 -60.49 -7.68
N GLY A 387 8.13 -59.64 -6.68
CA GLY A 387 8.36 -59.95 -5.27
C GLY A 387 7.52 -61.12 -4.76
N TYR A 388 6.33 -61.35 -5.34
CA TYR A 388 5.46 -62.47 -4.96
C TYR A 388 6.10 -63.83 -5.25
N ARG A 389 6.72 -63.97 -6.43
CA ARG A 389 7.43 -65.20 -6.81
C ARG A 389 8.66 -65.42 -5.92
N SER A 390 9.38 -64.36 -5.58
CA SER A 390 10.50 -64.45 -4.65
C SER A 390 10.06 -64.88 -3.26
N ALA A 391 8.98 -64.31 -2.72
CA ALA A 391 8.43 -64.68 -1.42
C ALA A 391 7.91 -66.13 -1.41
N PHE A 392 7.26 -66.58 -2.48
CA PHE A 392 6.84 -67.98 -2.66
C PHE A 392 8.03 -68.96 -2.66
N LEU A 393 9.10 -68.63 -3.37
CA LEU A 393 10.31 -69.45 -3.42
C LEU A 393 10.99 -69.51 -2.05
N ALA A 394 11.09 -68.38 -1.34
CA ALA A 394 11.64 -68.32 0.01
C ALA A 394 10.84 -69.16 1.02
N MET A 395 9.49 -69.09 0.95
CA MET A 395 8.61 -69.94 1.76
C MET A 395 8.83 -71.44 1.45
N THR A 396 8.88 -71.81 0.16
CA THR A 396 9.09 -73.19 -0.28
C THR A 396 10.48 -73.73 0.12
N GLU A 397 11.50 -72.88 0.08
CA GLU A 397 12.85 -73.21 0.55
C GLU A 397 12.87 -73.42 2.06
N ALA A 398 12.26 -72.53 2.84
CA ALA A 398 12.15 -72.68 4.29
C ALA A 398 11.41 -73.98 4.67
N GLN A 399 10.34 -74.34 3.94
CA GLN A 399 9.57 -75.56 4.17
C GLN A 399 10.36 -76.83 3.84
N ARG A 400 11.16 -76.80 2.77
CA ARG A 400 12.10 -77.89 2.44
C ARG A 400 13.18 -78.03 3.50
N GLY A 401 13.73 -76.92 4.00
CA GLY A 401 14.67 -76.91 5.12
C GLY A 401 14.08 -77.54 6.39
N LEU A 402 12.85 -77.18 6.74
CA LEU A 402 12.12 -77.76 7.88
C LEU A 402 11.88 -79.27 7.70
N THR A 403 11.47 -79.69 6.51
CA THR A 403 11.24 -81.11 6.19
C THR A 403 12.54 -81.90 6.32
N SER A 404 13.63 -81.40 5.74
CA SER A 404 14.96 -82.01 5.86
C SER A 404 15.39 -82.13 7.32
N ALA A 405 15.21 -81.07 8.12
CA ALA A 405 15.51 -81.09 9.54
C ALA A 405 14.69 -82.17 10.29
N ASN A 406 13.40 -82.33 10.00
CA ASN A 406 12.54 -83.36 10.59
C ASN A 406 12.96 -84.79 10.23
N TYR A 407 13.45 -85.01 9.00
CA TYR A 407 13.92 -86.32 8.52
C TYR A 407 15.36 -86.66 8.94
N THR A 408 16.05 -85.77 9.67
CA THR A 408 17.38 -86.06 10.23
C THR A 408 17.29 -87.32 11.11
N ASN A 409 17.99 -88.38 10.71
CA ASN A 409 18.01 -89.66 11.40
C ASN A 409 19.15 -89.68 12.43
N CYS A 410 18.80 -89.80 13.71
CA CYS A 410 19.75 -89.78 14.82
C CYS A 410 20.04 -91.19 15.38
N ASN A 411 20.11 -92.21 14.53
CA ASN A 411 20.44 -93.57 14.98
C ASN A 411 21.95 -93.75 15.21
N SER A 412 22.35 -93.86 16.48
CA SER A 412 23.71 -94.24 16.91
C SER A 412 23.65 -95.23 18.06
N THR A 413 24.64 -96.13 18.15
CA THR A 413 24.79 -97.06 19.29
C THR A 413 25.30 -96.37 20.56
N ASN A 414 25.73 -95.10 20.48
CA ASN A 414 26.16 -94.30 21.62
C ASN A 414 25.05 -93.34 22.08
N VAL A 415 24.49 -93.59 23.26
CA VAL A 415 23.40 -92.83 23.87
C VAL A 415 23.67 -91.33 23.94
N TRP A 416 24.90 -90.91 24.24
CA TRP A 416 25.25 -89.49 24.33
C TRP A 416 25.30 -88.81 22.95
N VAL A 417 25.67 -89.55 21.90
CA VAL A 417 25.66 -89.07 20.51
C VAL A 417 24.22 -88.96 20.00
N THR A 418 23.36 -89.93 20.31
CA THR A 418 21.94 -89.89 19.98
C THR A 418 21.24 -88.70 20.66
N LEU A 419 21.47 -88.50 21.96
CA LEU A 419 20.87 -87.38 22.71
C LEU A 419 21.33 -86.01 22.18
N ALA A 420 22.63 -85.84 21.90
CA ALA A 420 23.16 -84.61 21.32
C ALA A 420 22.60 -84.35 19.91
N CYS A 421 22.44 -85.39 19.09
CA CYS A 421 21.82 -85.31 17.77
C CYS A 421 20.35 -84.91 17.85
N GLU A 422 19.57 -85.48 18.76
CA GLU A 422 18.14 -85.14 18.95
C GLU A 422 17.94 -83.69 19.43
N ILE A 423 18.82 -83.19 20.32
CA ILE A 423 18.81 -81.77 20.74
C ILE A 423 19.14 -80.86 19.56
N ALA A 424 20.18 -81.20 18.78
CA ALA A 424 20.56 -80.44 17.59
C ALA A 424 19.46 -80.45 16.52
N LYS A 425 18.79 -81.60 16.33
CA LYS A 425 17.61 -81.75 15.47
C LYS A 425 16.47 -80.87 15.96
N GLY A 426 16.13 -80.89 17.24
CA GLY A 426 15.10 -80.03 17.82
C GLY A 426 15.37 -78.54 17.63
N ALA A 427 16.62 -78.10 17.83
CA ALA A 427 17.04 -76.72 17.57
C ALA A 427 16.97 -76.35 16.08
N ALA A 428 17.40 -77.25 15.19
CA ALA A 428 17.30 -77.06 13.74
C ALA A 428 15.84 -76.97 13.27
N VAL A 429 14.97 -77.87 13.75
CA VAL A 429 13.53 -77.86 13.46
C VAL A 429 12.88 -76.56 13.94
N SER A 430 13.15 -76.12 15.17
CA SER A 430 12.65 -74.84 15.69
C SER A 430 13.15 -73.63 14.89
N GLY A 431 14.43 -73.60 14.52
CA GLY A 431 15.01 -72.54 13.69
C GLY A 431 14.37 -72.46 12.30
N TRP A 432 14.17 -73.61 11.64
CA TRP A 432 13.48 -73.67 10.35
C TRP A 432 11.99 -73.36 10.48
N GLN A 433 11.33 -73.74 11.57
CA GLN A 433 9.94 -73.39 11.83
C GLN A 433 9.76 -71.87 11.93
N ASN A 434 10.68 -71.16 12.59
CA ASN A 434 10.67 -69.70 12.65
C ASN A 434 10.89 -69.07 11.27
N LYS A 435 11.81 -69.62 10.45
CA LYS A 435 12.01 -69.17 9.06
C LYS A 435 10.77 -69.40 8.19
N VAL A 436 10.09 -70.54 8.35
CA VAL A 436 8.82 -70.84 7.66
C VAL A 436 7.76 -69.82 8.08
N ASN A 437 7.61 -69.53 9.37
CA ASN A 437 6.64 -68.57 9.86
C ASN A 437 6.90 -67.16 9.29
N ALA A 438 8.16 -66.72 9.28
CA ALA A 438 8.57 -65.42 8.73
C ALA A 438 8.35 -65.35 7.21
N ALA A 439 8.80 -66.35 6.45
CA ALA A 439 8.64 -66.39 5.00
C ALA A 439 7.17 -66.51 4.58
N ASN A 440 6.35 -67.22 5.36
CA ASN A 440 4.92 -67.33 5.14
C ASN A 440 4.21 -65.99 5.40
N GLN A 441 4.59 -65.25 6.45
CA GLN A 441 4.07 -63.91 6.70
C GLN A 441 4.40 -62.95 5.56
N GLU A 442 5.63 -62.96 5.06
CA GLU A 442 6.06 -62.14 3.92
C GLU A 442 5.32 -62.51 2.63
N TYR A 443 5.15 -63.81 2.35
CA TYR A 443 4.41 -64.30 1.20
C TYR A 443 2.93 -63.90 1.22
N VAL A 444 2.25 -64.08 2.37
CA VAL A 444 0.85 -63.70 2.54
C VAL A 444 0.65 -62.18 2.47
N ALA A 445 1.62 -61.40 2.95
CA ALA A 445 1.59 -59.93 2.86
C ALA A 445 1.89 -59.40 1.45
N THR A 446 2.52 -60.21 0.59
CA THR A 446 2.89 -59.80 -0.76
C THR A 446 1.76 -60.13 -1.72
N SER A 447 1.16 -59.12 -2.35
CA SER A 447 0.13 -59.34 -3.38
C SER A 447 0.75 -59.95 -4.66
N PRO A 448 0.07 -60.90 -5.34
CA PRO A 448 0.50 -61.43 -6.64
C PRO A 448 0.64 -60.36 -7.73
N THR A 449 -0.14 -59.28 -7.61
CA THR A 449 -0.16 -58.18 -8.57
C THR A 449 0.06 -56.83 -7.88
N LYS A 450 0.74 -55.92 -8.57
CA LYS A 450 0.86 -54.51 -8.18
C LYS A 450 0.18 -53.61 -9.21
N GLN A 451 -0.34 -52.49 -8.76
CA GLN A 451 -0.89 -51.48 -9.66
C GLN A 451 0.25 -50.68 -10.30
N GLN A 452 0.22 -50.58 -11.63
CA GLN A 452 1.11 -49.73 -12.42
C GLN A 452 0.30 -48.60 -13.05
N GLU A 453 0.74 -47.36 -12.90
CA GLU A 453 0.08 -46.21 -13.51
C GLU A 453 0.14 -46.27 -15.05
N ILE A 454 -0.98 -45.93 -15.69
CA ILE A 454 -1.09 -45.72 -17.14
C ILE A 454 -1.21 -44.23 -17.38
N HIS A 455 -0.28 -43.66 -18.14
CA HIS A 455 -0.33 -42.25 -18.51
C HIS A 455 -0.66 -42.10 -19.99
N THR A 456 -1.41 -41.05 -20.33
CA THR A 456 -1.76 -40.73 -21.72
C THR A 456 -1.21 -39.36 -22.08
N ASN A 457 -0.47 -39.28 -23.20
CA ASN A 457 0.06 -38.03 -23.73
C ASN A 457 -1.05 -37.18 -24.34
N TYR A 458 -0.97 -35.87 -24.14
CA TYR A 458 -1.84 -34.89 -24.76
C TYR A 458 -1.07 -33.57 -24.96
N HIS A 459 -1.70 -32.60 -25.61
CA HIS A 459 -1.14 -31.27 -25.80
C HIS A 459 -2.09 -30.22 -25.24
N PHE A 460 -1.54 -29.18 -24.61
CA PHE A 460 -2.26 -27.98 -24.20
C PHE A 460 -1.60 -26.76 -24.82
N SER A 461 -2.37 -25.71 -25.08
CA SER A 461 -1.85 -24.54 -25.79
C SER A 461 -1.55 -23.40 -24.83
N VAL A 462 -0.41 -22.73 -25.00
CA VAL A 462 -0.05 -21.52 -24.25
C VAL A 462 -0.12 -20.32 -25.18
N SER A 463 -0.93 -19.32 -24.82
CA SER A 463 -1.05 -18.08 -25.59
C SER A 463 -0.42 -16.91 -24.85
N ASN A 464 0.40 -16.13 -25.54
CA ASN A 464 0.83 -14.82 -25.06
C ASN A 464 -0.20 -13.77 -25.48
N VAL A 465 -0.85 -13.14 -24.50
CA VAL A 465 -1.93 -12.17 -24.70
C VAL A 465 -1.48 -10.81 -24.21
N ASP A 466 -1.40 -9.84 -25.11
CA ASP A 466 -1.28 -8.43 -24.74
C ASP A 466 -2.66 -7.87 -24.45
N VAL A 467 -2.80 -7.21 -23.31
CA VAL A 467 -4.00 -6.47 -22.94
C VAL A 467 -3.61 -5.01 -22.79
N THR A 468 -4.24 -4.15 -23.59
CA THR A 468 -4.00 -2.71 -23.62
C THR A 468 -5.26 -1.98 -23.21
N LYS A 469 -5.18 -1.20 -22.12
CA LYS A 469 -6.18 -0.23 -21.72
C LYS A 469 -5.83 1.11 -22.35
N VAL A 470 -6.76 1.68 -23.10
CA VAL A 470 -6.63 3.01 -23.73
C VAL A 470 -7.74 3.89 -23.19
N MET A 471 -7.37 5.03 -22.62
CA MET A 471 -8.30 5.99 -22.07
C MET A 471 -7.99 7.38 -22.61
N THR A 472 -9.00 8.09 -23.11
CA THR A 472 -8.88 9.49 -23.51
C THR A 472 -9.53 10.35 -22.42
N VAL A 473 -8.75 11.28 -21.86
CA VAL A 473 -9.21 12.19 -20.80
C VAL A 473 -9.26 13.60 -21.35
N ASN A 474 -10.44 14.22 -21.28
CA ASN A 474 -10.59 15.66 -21.46
C ASN A 474 -10.34 16.33 -20.12
N TYR A 475 -9.64 17.46 -20.12
CA TYR A 475 -9.49 18.25 -18.91
C TYR A 475 -9.57 19.74 -19.15
N TYR A 476 -10.06 20.43 -18.13
CA TYR A 476 -10.39 21.84 -18.16
C TYR A 476 -9.79 22.52 -16.94
N ILE A 477 -9.12 23.64 -17.11
CA ILE A 477 -8.59 24.44 -16.00
C ILE A 477 -9.24 25.80 -16.08
N LEU A 478 -10.03 26.12 -15.07
CA LEU A 478 -10.65 27.42 -14.88
C LEU A 478 -9.76 28.29 -13.97
N ASP A 479 -9.33 29.43 -14.48
CA ASP A 479 -8.65 30.49 -13.73
C ASP A 479 -9.61 31.66 -13.52
N ARG A 480 -10.17 31.76 -12.31
CA ARG A 480 -11.11 32.83 -11.95
C ARG A 480 -10.46 34.19 -11.75
N ILE A 481 -9.17 34.23 -11.40
CA ILE A 481 -8.43 35.49 -11.21
C ILE A 481 -8.30 36.20 -12.55
N ASN A 482 -7.81 35.48 -13.55
CA ASN A 482 -7.52 36.04 -14.86
C ASN A 482 -8.70 35.93 -15.84
N LYS A 483 -9.84 35.35 -15.41
CA LYS A 483 -11.01 35.04 -16.24
C LYS A 483 -10.61 34.28 -17.51
N LYS A 484 -9.83 33.21 -17.33
CA LYS A 484 -9.37 32.35 -18.42
C LYS A 484 -9.79 30.92 -18.17
N TYR A 485 -9.90 30.16 -19.24
CA TYR A 485 -9.94 28.71 -19.16
C TYR A 485 -8.94 28.09 -20.13
N PHE A 486 -8.48 26.90 -19.78
CA PHE A 486 -7.70 26.04 -20.64
C PHE A 486 -8.46 24.73 -20.83
N LYS A 487 -8.34 24.14 -22.01
CA LYS A 487 -8.93 22.85 -22.35
C LYS A 487 -7.91 22.08 -23.17
N SER A 488 -7.74 20.81 -22.85
CA SER A 488 -6.94 19.87 -23.64
C SER A 488 -7.45 18.46 -23.43
N SER A 489 -6.93 17.53 -24.22
CA SER A 489 -7.13 16.11 -24.03
C SER A 489 -5.79 15.38 -24.12
N PHE A 490 -5.72 14.22 -23.49
CA PHE A 490 -4.57 13.33 -23.63
C PHE A 490 -5.03 11.88 -23.48
N ASP A 491 -4.22 10.99 -24.07
CA ASP A 491 -4.46 9.56 -23.99
C ASP A 491 -3.55 8.94 -22.94
N VAL A 492 -4.14 8.08 -22.11
CA VAL A 492 -3.44 7.23 -21.16
C VAL A 492 -3.51 5.80 -21.67
N ASN A 493 -2.34 5.18 -21.79
CA ASN A 493 -2.20 3.81 -22.27
C ASN A 493 -1.51 2.97 -21.19
N GLU A 494 -2.17 1.91 -20.75
CA GLU A 494 -1.58 0.91 -19.86
C GLU A 494 -1.59 -0.45 -20.57
N GLN A 495 -0.43 -1.09 -20.69
CA GLN A 495 -0.29 -2.37 -21.36
C GLN A 495 0.35 -3.39 -20.43
N LYS A 496 -0.21 -4.60 -20.42
CA LYS A 496 0.35 -5.75 -19.71
C LYS A 496 0.23 -7.01 -20.56
N SER A 497 1.27 -7.84 -20.54
CA SER A 497 1.29 -9.13 -21.23
C SER A 497 1.04 -10.26 -20.25
N PHE A 498 0.22 -11.22 -20.65
CA PHE A 498 -0.16 -12.42 -19.90
C PHE A 498 0.18 -13.67 -20.69
N ARG A 499 0.44 -14.77 -19.99
CA ARG A 499 0.67 -16.09 -20.62
C ARG A 499 -0.37 -17.06 -20.09
N LEU A 500 -1.31 -17.50 -20.92
CA LEU A 500 -2.42 -18.36 -20.50
C LEU A 500 -2.28 -19.77 -21.07
N ALA A 501 -2.51 -20.77 -20.24
CA ALA A 501 -2.62 -22.15 -20.66
C ALA A 501 -4.09 -22.52 -20.89
N TYR A 502 -4.43 -22.88 -22.11
CA TYR A 502 -5.76 -23.38 -22.51
C TYR A 502 -5.71 -24.88 -22.73
N ASN A 503 -6.82 -25.56 -22.40
CA ASN A 503 -6.98 -27.02 -22.52
C ASN A 503 -6.01 -27.84 -21.63
N LEU A 504 -5.51 -27.25 -20.53
CA LEU A 504 -4.75 -27.98 -19.50
C LEU A 504 -5.70 -28.90 -18.73
N LYS A 505 -5.49 -30.22 -18.79
CA LYS A 505 -6.36 -31.20 -18.14
C LYS A 505 -6.26 -31.16 -16.62
N ASP A 506 -7.35 -31.45 -15.94
CA ASP A 506 -7.41 -31.47 -14.47
C ASP A 506 -6.60 -32.63 -13.88
N GLU A 507 -6.48 -33.73 -14.62
CA GLU A 507 -5.74 -34.94 -14.24
C GLU A 507 -4.25 -34.92 -14.63
N ASP A 508 -3.76 -33.79 -15.13
CA ASP A 508 -2.35 -33.64 -15.54
C ASP A 508 -1.40 -33.85 -14.34
N ILE A 509 -0.39 -34.70 -14.52
CA ILE A 509 0.54 -35.08 -13.44
C ILE A 509 1.40 -33.90 -12.94
N ASN A 510 1.60 -32.89 -13.77
CA ASN A 510 2.37 -31.67 -13.49
C ASN A 510 1.47 -30.44 -13.36
N ARG A 511 0.15 -30.62 -13.18
CA ARG A 511 -0.83 -29.53 -13.18
C ARG A 511 -0.43 -28.37 -12.27
N SER A 512 -0.06 -28.64 -11.02
CA SER A 512 0.32 -27.60 -10.06
C SER A 512 1.51 -26.77 -10.53
N ALA A 513 2.50 -27.41 -11.15
CA ALA A 513 3.66 -26.72 -11.72
C ALA A 513 3.29 -25.91 -12.97
N HIS A 514 2.36 -26.40 -13.80
CA HIS A 514 1.86 -25.63 -14.93
C HIS A 514 1.04 -24.41 -14.48
N LEU A 515 0.14 -24.57 -13.51
CA LEU A 515 -0.66 -23.46 -12.96
C LEU A 515 0.21 -22.39 -12.28
N SER A 516 1.34 -22.75 -11.66
CA SER A 516 2.26 -21.75 -11.09
C SER A 516 3.06 -20.96 -12.14
N ASN A 517 3.15 -21.46 -13.38
CA ASN A 517 3.97 -20.88 -14.44
C ASN A 517 3.18 -20.00 -15.42
N TYR A 518 1.86 -20.01 -15.36
CA TYR A 518 0.98 -19.30 -16.30
C TYR A 518 -0.06 -18.47 -15.55
N ASN A 519 -0.51 -17.40 -16.20
CA ASN A 519 -1.66 -16.61 -15.78
C ASN A 519 -2.98 -17.33 -16.10
N SER A 520 -4.03 -16.86 -15.44
CA SER A 520 -5.41 -17.29 -15.61
C SER A 520 -6.25 -16.16 -16.25
N GLU A 521 -7.41 -16.51 -16.83
CA GLU A 521 -8.38 -15.50 -17.30
C GLU A 521 -8.81 -14.51 -16.19
N PRO A 522 -9.04 -14.95 -14.94
CA PRO A 522 -9.25 -14.04 -13.82
C PRO A 522 -8.15 -13.00 -13.61
N ASP A 523 -6.88 -13.32 -13.90
CA ASP A 523 -5.78 -12.35 -13.78
C ASP A 523 -5.88 -11.24 -14.84
N ILE A 524 -6.35 -11.59 -16.05
CA ILE A 524 -6.65 -10.60 -17.10
C ILE A 524 -7.83 -9.74 -16.67
N GLU A 525 -8.95 -10.37 -16.29
CA GLU A 525 -10.16 -9.63 -15.88
C GLU A 525 -9.88 -8.66 -14.73
N LEU A 526 -9.04 -9.06 -13.78
CA LEU A 526 -8.61 -8.20 -12.68
C LEU A 526 -7.86 -6.97 -13.21
N PHE A 527 -6.92 -7.15 -14.14
CA PHE A 527 -6.20 -6.03 -14.75
C PHE A 527 -7.10 -5.10 -15.56
N GLU A 528 -8.07 -5.67 -16.29
CA GLU A 528 -9.04 -4.91 -17.10
C GLU A 528 -9.95 -4.06 -16.22
N LYS A 529 -10.44 -4.60 -15.10
CA LYS A 529 -11.31 -3.89 -14.17
C LYS A 529 -10.59 -2.89 -13.28
N ASN A 530 -9.27 -3.05 -13.07
CA ASN A 530 -8.48 -2.15 -12.23
C ASN A 530 -8.40 -0.75 -12.84
N PRO A 531 -8.52 0.30 -12.00
CA PRO A 531 -8.48 1.67 -12.49
C PRO A 531 -7.14 1.99 -13.13
N VAL A 532 -7.18 2.83 -14.16
CA VAL A 532 -5.96 3.45 -14.69
C VAL A 532 -5.64 4.69 -13.87
N LEU A 533 -4.43 4.73 -13.31
CA LEU A 533 -3.95 5.86 -12.51
C LEU A 533 -3.54 7.03 -13.41
N ILE A 534 -4.09 8.21 -13.15
CA ILE A 534 -3.75 9.47 -13.80
C ILE A 534 -2.97 10.32 -12.80
N LYS A 535 -1.68 10.53 -13.03
CA LYS A 535 -0.89 11.42 -12.18
C LYS A 535 -1.25 12.87 -12.39
N LEU A 536 -1.56 13.56 -11.30
CA LEU A 536 -1.90 14.97 -11.36
C LEU A 536 -0.71 15.82 -11.87
N SER A 537 0.52 15.46 -11.51
CA SER A 537 1.73 16.12 -12.00
C SER A 537 1.87 16.06 -13.53
N ASP A 538 1.57 14.93 -14.18
CA ASP A 538 1.64 14.78 -15.64
C ASP A 538 0.65 15.72 -16.34
N LEU A 539 -0.55 15.82 -15.78
CA LEU A 539 -1.59 16.70 -16.28
C LEU A 539 -1.20 18.18 -16.14
N MET A 540 -0.68 18.54 -14.98
CA MET A 540 -0.18 19.89 -14.72
C MET A 540 1.01 20.24 -15.62
N GLN A 541 1.90 19.28 -15.94
CA GLN A 541 2.97 19.49 -16.91
C GLN A 541 2.44 19.74 -18.33
N ASN A 542 1.42 18.99 -18.76
CA ASN A 542 0.76 19.23 -20.05
C ASN A 542 0.17 20.64 -20.11
N TYR A 543 -0.52 21.07 -19.05
CA TYR A 543 -1.04 22.44 -18.93
C TYR A 543 0.06 23.49 -19.07
N ILE A 544 1.17 23.35 -18.33
CA ILE A 544 2.29 24.31 -18.39
C ILE A 544 2.85 24.41 -19.81
N LYS A 545 3.05 23.26 -20.47
CA LYS A 545 3.56 23.20 -21.85
C LYS A 545 2.64 23.91 -22.84
N ASN A 546 1.33 23.86 -22.61
CA ASN A 546 0.30 24.36 -23.52
C ASN A 546 -0.40 25.64 -23.03
N ILE A 547 0.10 26.31 -21.99
CA ILE A 547 -0.58 27.44 -21.33
C ILE A 547 -0.92 28.61 -22.27
N ASN A 548 -0.19 28.75 -23.38
CA ASN A 548 -0.44 29.75 -24.41
C ASN A 548 -1.76 29.53 -25.17
N GLN A 549 -2.38 28.35 -25.04
CA GLN A 549 -3.68 28.02 -25.64
C GLN A 549 -4.87 28.40 -24.74
N THR A 550 -4.61 29.08 -23.61
CA THR A 550 -5.67 29.60 -22.72
C THR A 550 -6.59 30.57 -23.48
N LYS A 551 -7.89 30.49 -23.19
CA LYS A 551 -8.94 31.31 -23.79
C LYS A 551 -9.62 32.17 -22.74
N ASN A 552 -10.22 33.28 -23.15
CA ASN A 552 -10.99 34.13 -22.26
C ASN A 552 -12.29 33.43 -21.86
N LEU A 553 -12.63 33.52 -20.57
CA LEU A 553 -13.89 33.05 -20.01
C LEU A 553 -14.83 34.24 -19.86
N VAL A 554 -15.95 34.21 -20.59
CA VAL A 554 -17.01 35.23 -20.46
C VAL A 554 -17.86 34.93 -19.23
N CYS A 555 -18.35 33.68 -19.10
CA CYS A 555 -18.96 33.18 -17.87
C CYS A 555 -18.76 31.67 -17.69
N GLU A 556 -19.01 31.16 -16.48
CA GLU A 556 -18.85 29.72 -16.16
C GLU A 556 -19.79 28.82 -16.99
N ASN A 557 -20.94 29.34 -17.42
CA ASN A 557 -21.88 28.59 -18.26
C ASN A 557 -21.31 28.29 -19.66
N ASP A 558 -20.40 29.12 -20.17
CA ASP A 558 -19.76 28.84 -21.47
C ASP A 558 -18.87 27.61 -21.38
N LEU A 559 -18.17 27.44 -20.26
CA LEU A 559 -17.34 26.25 -20.03
C LEU A 559 -18.23 25.00 -19.91
N ARG A 560 -19.38 25.08 -19.22
CA ARG A 560 -20.35 23.97 -19.17
C ARG A 560 -20.81 23.53 -20.56
N LYS A 561 -21.07 24.50 -21.44
CA LYS A 561 -21.49 24.23 -22.82
C LYS A 561 -20.39 23.53 -23.62
N ILE A 562 -19.14 23.99 -23.51
CA ILE A 562 -17.98 23.37 -24.18
C ILE A 562 -17.82 21.92 -23.72
N MET A 563 -17.90 21.67 -22.42
CA MET A 563 -17.77 20.31 -21.86
C MET A 563 -18.87 19.38 -22.40
N LEU A 564 -20.11 19.88 -22.49
CA LEU A 564 -21.23 19.12 -23.07
C LEU A 564 -21.03 18.83 -24.57
N GLU A 565 -20.50 19.79 -25.34
CA GLU A 565 -20.16 19.59 -26.75
C GLU A 565 -19.11 18.48 -26.94
N ASP A 566 -18.09 18.43 -26.09
CA ASP A 566 -17.06 17.38 -26.12
C ASP A 566 -17.61 15.99 -25.77
N LYS A 567 -18.49 15.95 -24.77
CA LYS A 567 -19.20 14.73 -24.38
C LYS A 567 -20.05 14.19 -25.53
N ASN A 568 -20.84 15.04 -26.18
CA ASN A 568 -21.67 14.66 -27.32
C ASN A 568 -20.85 14.19 -28.52
N LYS A 569 -19.70 14.82 -28.77
CA LYS A 569 -18.76 14.38 -29.81
C LYS A 569 -18.26 12.95 -29.52
N SER A 570 -17.85 12.70 -28.28
CA SER A 570 -17.37 11.39 -27.82
C SER A 570 -18.45 10.30 -27.97
N LEU A 571 -19.71 10.62 -27.64
CA LEU A 571 -20.85 9.72 -27.83
C LEU A 571 -21.16 9.45 -29.32
N ALA A 572 -21.06 10.46 -30.18
CA ALA A 572 -21.27 10.30 -31.62
C ALA A 572 -20.19 9.41 -32.26
N ASP A 573 -18.93 9.56 -31.83
CA ASP A 573 -17.82 8.73 -32.29
C ASP A 573 -18.00 7.25 -31.88
N TYR A 574 -18.58 6.97 -30.70
CA TYR A 574 -18.96 5.61 -30.30
C TYR A 574 -19.99 4.99 -31.23
N LYS A 575 -21.14 5.67 -31.40
CA LYS A 575 -22.27 5.14 -32.17
C LYS A 575 -21.92 4.86 -33.63
N LYS A 576 -20.95 5.59 -34.18
CA LYS A 576 -20.43 5.34 -35.53
C LYS A 576 -19.67 4.01 -35.64
N ASN A 577 -19.05 3.55 -34.55
CA ASN A 577 -18.16 2.39 -34.53
C ASN A 577 -18.84 1.12 -33.98
N THR A 578 -19.97 1.23 -33.30
CA THR A 578 -20.73 0.09 -32.78
C THR A 578 -21.83 -0.29 -33.76
N TYR A 579 -21.81 -1.54 -34.27
CA TYR A 579 -22.90 -2.06 -35.10
C TYR A 579 -24.20 -2.09 -34.26
N GLU A 580 -25.15 -1.22 -34.59
CA GLU A 580 -26.48 -1.25 -34.00
C GLU A 580 -27.19 -2.55 -34.40
N THR A 581 -27.41 -3.45 -33.43
CA THR A 581 -28.61 -4.28 -33.47
C THR A 581 -29.79 -3.32 -33.37
N LYS A 582 -30.39 -2.98 -34.52
CA LYS A 582 -31.68 -2.28 -34.60
C LYS A 582 -32.69 -3.06 -33.77
N SER A 583 -32.86 -2.67 -32.52
CA SER A 583 -34.08 -2.94 -31.79
C SER A 583 -35.20 -2.19 -32.50
N LEU A 584 -36.41 -2.74 -32.44
CA LEU A 584 -37.61 -2.17 -33.05
C LEU A 584 -37.94 -0.83 -32.37
N ASP A 585 -37.34 0.26 -32.84
CA ASP A 585 -37.52 1.59 -32.27
C ASP A 585 -38.88 2.18 -32.68
N ASP A 586 -39.70 2.52 -31.69
CA ASP A 586 -40.90 3.30 -31.93
C ASP A 586 -40.49 4.72 -32.34
N PRO A 587 -40.86 5.21 -33.53
CA PRO A 587 -40.40 6.51 -34.03
C PRO A 587 -40.80 7.68 -33.12
N ARG A 588 -41.83 7.51 -32.28
CA ARG A 588 -42.28 8.55 -31.34
C ARG A 588 -41.28 8.84 -30.24
N PHE A 589 -40.32 7.95 -29.97
CA PHE A 589 -39.24 8.26 -29.03
C PHE A 589 -38.38 9.45 -29.49
N ASN A 590 -38.26 9.70 -30.80
CA ASN A 590 -37.57 10.88 -31.32
C ASN A 590 -38.25 12.21 -30.94
N ASN A 591 -39.52 12.16 -30.53
CA ASN A 591 -40.24 13.35 -30.06
C ASN A 591 -40.00 13.62 -28.56
N VAL A 592 -39.43 12.67 -27.82
CA VAL A 592 -39.39 12.66 -26.35
C VAL A 592 -37.97 12.84 -25.84
N VAL A 593 -37.82 13.54 -24.71
CA VAL A 593 -36.55 13.78 -24.03
C VAL A 593 -36.63 13.42 -22.56
N VAL A 594 -35.53 12.89 -22.03
CA VAL A 594 -35.31 12.74 -20.59
C VAL A 594 -34.92 14.11 -20.05
N ILE A 595 -35.52 14.53 -18.93
CA ILE A 595 -35.16 15.76 -18.22
C ILE A 595 -34.56 15.40 -16.87
N TYR A 596 -33.33 15.86 -16.63
CA TYR A 596 -32.64 15.73 -15.37
C TYR A 596 -32.68 17.07 -14.63
N ASN A 597 -33.38 17.10 -13.50
CA ASN A 597 -33.39 18.24 -12.60
C ASN A 597 -32.22 18.10 -11.59
N PRO A 598 -31.42 19.17 -11.36
CA PRO A 598 -30.30 19.17 -10.41
C PRO A 598 -30.65 18.74 -8.97
N GLN A 599 -31.93 18.79 -8.60
CA GLN A 599 -32.46 18.29 -7.32
C GLN A 599 -32.79 16.79 -7.33
N GLN A 600 -32.24 16.02 -8.27
CA GLN A 600 -32.47 14.58 -8.45
C GLN A 600 -33.91 14.19 -8.83
N LYS A 601 -34.69 15.12 -9.40
CA LYS A 601 -35.99 14.79 -10.02
C LYS A 601 -35.76 14.39 -11.47
N LEU A 602 -36.27 13.24 -11.89
CA LEU A 602 -36.28 12.80 -13.28
C LEU A 602 -37.69 12.96 -13.84
N GLY A 603 -37.80 13.48 -15.05
CA GLY A 603 -39.08 13.63 -15.75
C GLY A 603 -38.94 13.45 -17.24
N THR A 604 -40.08 13.56 -17.92
CA THR A 604 -40.17 13.47 -19.38
C THR A 604 -40.56 14.83 -19.94
N GLY A 605 -40.04 15.17 -21.12
CA GLY A 605 -40.57 16.24 -21.95
C GLY A 605 -40.70 15.78 -23.40
N PHE A 606 -41.37 16.58 -24.23
CA PHE A 606 -41.44 16.30 -25.67
C PHE A 606 -41.42 17.58 -26.51
N PHE A 607 -40.91 17.48 -27.73
CA PHE A 607 -40.81 18.61 -28.64
C PHE A 607 -42.20 19.01 -29.14
N VAL A 608 -42.54 20.30 -28.98
CA VAL A 608 -43.74 20.93 -29.56
C VAL A 608 -43.42 21.85 -30.73
N ALA A 609 -42.14 22.23 -30.84
CA ALA A 609 -41.51 22.82 -32.02
C ALA A 609 -40.03 22.39 -32.01
N PRO A 610 -39.26 22.57 -33.10
CA PRO A 610 -37.94 21.94 -33.23
C PRO A 610 -36.99 22.24 -32.06
N ASN A 611 -37.08 23.42 -31.47
CA ASN A 611 -36.24 23.89 -30.37
C ASN A 611 -37.02 24.19 -29.08
N TYR A 612 -38.25 23.68 -28.95
CA TYR A 612 -39.09 23.89 -27.79
C TYR A 612 -39.65 22.58 -27.26
N VAL A 613 -39.41 22.33 -25.97
CA VAL A 613 -39.86 21.15 -25.24
C VAL A 613 -40.93 21.55 -24.24
N LEU A 614 -42.07 20.84 -24.26
CA LEU A 614 -43.12 20.94 -23.25
C LEU A 614 -42.91 19.86 -22.19
N THR A 615 -43.12 20.22 -20.92
CA THR A 615 -43.08 19.29 -19.78
C THR A 615 -44.00 19.80 -18.67
N ASN A 616 -44.04 19.13 -17.51
CA ASN A 616 -44.73 19.64 -16.33
C ASN A 616 -43.87 20.64 -15.56
N TYR A 617 -44.52 21.60 -14.90
CA TYR A 617 -43.82 22.58 -14.05
C TYR A 617 -43.11 21.89 -12.87
N HIS A 618 -43.73 20.90 -12.23
CA HIS A 618 -43.12 20.22 -11.07
C HIS A 618 -41.83 19.46 -11.41
N VAL A 619 -41.62 19.07 -12.68
CA VAL A 619 -40.38 18.43 -13.15
C VAL A 619 -39.23 19.43 -13.13
N ILE A 620 -39.51 20.69 -13.47
CA ILE A 620 -38.52 21.78 -13.60
C ILE A 620 -38.50 22.74 -12.42
N GLU A 621 -39.27 22.48 -11.37
CA GLU A 621 -39.35 23.35 -10.20
C GLU A 621 -37.97 23.52 -9.52
N GLY A 622 -37.64 24.77 -9.15
CA GLY A 622 -36.45 25.10 -8.37
C GLY A 622 -35.14 25.25 -9.15
N ALA A 623 -35.14 25.07 -10.48
CA ALA A 623 -33.96 25.25 -11.32
C ALA A 623 -34.23 26.16 -12.53
N LYS A 624 -33.17 26.80 -13.05
CA LYS A 624 -33.24 27.70 -14.22
C LYS A 624 -32.75 27.06 -15.52
N PHE A 625 -31.93 26.01 -15.39
CA PHE A 625 -31.31 25.26 -16.47
C PHE A 625 -31.39 23.77 -16.13
N PHE A 626 -31.59 22.94 -17.17
CA PHE A 626 -31.82 21.50 -17.04
C PHE A 626 -30.98 20.76 -18.07
N GLU A 627 -30.32 19.69 -17.65
CA GLU A 627 -29.72 18.73 -18.58
C GLU A 627 -30.84 17.85 -19.13
N MET A 628 -30.80 17.57 -20.43
CA MET A 628 -31.77 16.73 -21.12
C MET A 628 -31.06 15.77 -22.06
N LYS A 629 -31.60 14.56 -22.20
CA LYS A 629 -31.10 13.53 -23.12
C LYS A 629 -32.16 13.20 -24.16
N LEU A 630 -31.81 13.31 -25.45
CA LEU A 630 -32.65 12.90 -26.57
C LEU A 630 -32.54 11.39 -26.79
N TYR A 631 -33.48 10.82 -27.55
CA TYR A 631 -33.48 9.39 -27.88
C TYR A 631 -32.22 8.91 -28.59
N ASN A 632 -31.68 9.74 -29.50
CA ASN A 632 -30.40 9.48 -30.15
C ASN A 632 -29.19 9.60 -29.19
N GLY A 633 -29.42 9.79 -27.88
CA GLY A 633 -28.40 9.93 -26.85
C GLY A 633 -27.81 11.32 -26.73
N LEU A 634 -28.11 12.25 -27.65
CA LEU A 634 -27.60 13.62 -27.60
C LEU A 634 -28.07 14.29 -26.31
N GLU A 635 -27.13 14.85 -25.56
CA GLU A 635 -27.45 15.63 -24.37
C GLU A 635 -27.42 17.13 -24.67
N THR A 636 -28.30 17.90 -24.04
CA THR A 636 -28.49 19.33 -24.30
C THR A 636 -28.96 20.03 -23.04
N PHE A 637 -28.74 21.35 -22.95
CA PHE A 637 -29.37 22.16 -21.92
C PHE A 637 -30.70 22.74 -22.38
N GLY A 638 -31.64 22.84 -21.43
CA GLY A 638 -32.93 23.51 -21.57
C GLY A 638 -33.04 24.71 -20.64
N LYS A 639 -33.57 25.83 -21.15
CA LYS A 639 -33.90 27.03 -20.35
C LYS A 639 -35.40 27.22 -20.31
N VAL A 640 -35.98 27.47 -19.13
CA VAL A 640 -37.40 27.80 -18.99
C VAL A 640 -37.69 29.13 -19.69
N ILE A 641 -38.67 29.12 -20.59
CA ILE A 641 -39.16 30.31 -21.30
C ILE A 641 -40.53 30.73 -20.79
N LYS A 642 -41.39 29.75 -20.48
CA LYS A 642 -42.75 29.97 -19.98
C LYS A 642 -43.11 28.86 -19.00
N SER A 643 -43.87 29.19 -17.96
CA SER A 643 -44.43 28.19 -17.04
C SER A 643 -45.76 28.66 -16.47
N ASP A 644 -46.70 27.75 -16.27
CA ASP A 644 -47.95 27.97 -15.57
C ASP A 644 -48.03 26.94 -14.43
N VAL A 645 -47.88 27.42 -13.20
CA VAL A 645 -47.94 26.58 -11.99
C VAL A 645 -49.35 26.01 -11.79
N ARG A 646 -50.40 26.76 -12.14
CA ARG A 646 -51.79 26.31 -12.00
C ARG A 646 -52.04 25.11 -12.90
N LEU A 647 -51.64 25.21 -14.18
CA LEU A 647 -51.77 24.12 -15.16
C LEU A 647 -50.75 22.99 -14.97
N ASP A 648 -49.70 23.23 -14.19
CA ASP A 648 -48.54 22.35 -14.07
C ASP A 648 -47.87 22.10 -15.43
N LEU A 649 -47.66 23.17 -16.20
CA LEU A 649 -47.01 23.12 -17.53
C LEU A 649 -45.80 24.07 -17.59
N ALA A 650 -44.76 23.66 -18.32
CA ALA A 650 -43.60 24.47 -18.60
C ALA A 650 -43.09 24.26 -20.03
N LEU A 651 -42.69 25.36 -20.67
CA LEU A 651 -42.07 25.40 -21.99
C LEU A 651 -40.58 25.75 -21.86
N LEU A 652 -39.74 24.87 -22.38
CA LEU A 652 -38.28 24.99 -22.35
C LEU A 652 -37.77 25.29 -23.76
N LYS A 653 -36.83 26.23 -23.89
CA LYS A 653 -36.04 26.41 -25.11
C LYS A 653 -34.79 25.56 -25.01
N VAL A 654 -34.50 24.85 -26.09
CA VAL A 654 -33.42 23.87 -26.20
C VAL A 654 -32.52 24.25 -27.36
N GLU A 655 -31.21 24.00 -27.25
CA GLU A 655 -30.26 24.25 -28.34
C GLU A 655 -30.31 23.14 -29.40
N ALA A 656 -30.48 21.89 -28.98
CA ALA A 656 -30.72 20.76 -29.87
C ALA A 656 -32.06 20.88 -30.59
N ARG A 657 -32.10 20.42 -31.84
CA ARG A 657 -33.34 20.30 -32.63
C ARG A 657 -33.89 18.89 -32.54
N GLY A 658 -35.17 18.75 -32.21
CA GLY A 658 -35.90 17.48 -32.23
C GLY A 658 -37.13 17.52 -33.11
N GLU A 659 -37.83 16.38 -33.19
CA GLU A 659 -39.04 16.24 -34.01
C GLU A 659 -40.28 16.65 -33.22
N PRO A 660 -41.04 17.68 -33.66
CA PRO A 660 -42.24 18.10 -32.95
C PRO A 660 -43.36 17.07 -33.05
N VAL A 661 -44.08 16.85 -31.95
CA VAL A 661 -45.30 16.05 -31.94
C VAL A 661 -46.43 16.74 -32.71
N LYS A 662 -47.42 15.96 -33.13
CA LYS A 662 -48.71 16.48 -33.61
C LYS A 662 -49.73 16.38 -32.48
N PHE A 663 -50.40 17.48 -32.15
CA PHE A 663 -51.53 17.42 -31.24
C PHE A 663 -52.79 16.92 -31.93
N PHE A 664 -53.63 16.22 -31.18
CA PHE A 664 -54.97 15.86 -31.62
C PHE A 664 -55.82 17.11 -31.98
N ASN A 665 -56.72 16.96 -32.93
CA ASN A 665 -57.44 18.09 -33.54
C ASN A 665 -58.97 17.95 -33.56
N LEU A 666 -59.53 16.79 -33.20
CA LEU A 666 -60.98 16.62 -33.10
C LEU A 666 -61.49 17.09 -31.73
N LYS A 667 -62.76 17.52 -31.69
CA LYS A 667 -63.40 18.06 -30.49
C LYS A 667 -63.60 17.03 -29.38
N THR A 668 -63.69 15.74 -29.73
CA THR A 668 -63.94 14.66 -28.78
C THR A 668 -63.09 13.44 -29.11
N ILE A 669 -62.54 12.81 -28.07
CA ILE A 669 -61.93 11.48 -28.14
C ILE A 669 -62.89 10.52 -27.45
N LYS A 670 -63.11 9.34 -28.04
CA LYS A 670 -64.05 8.36 -27.48
C LYS A 670 -63.50 7.76 -26.18
N LEU A 671 -64.36 7.58 -25.18
CA LEU A 671 -64.03 6.73 -24.03
C LEU A 671 -63.76 5.31 -24.51
N GLY A 672 -62.85 4.60 -23.86
CA GLY A 672 -62.36 3.29 -24.30
C GLY A 672 -61.36 3.34 -25.46
N ALA A 673 -61.06 4.52 -26.01
CA ALA A 673 -60.01 4.65 -27.02
C ALA A 673 -58.64 4.29 -26.43
N GLU A 674 -57.91 3.42 -27.14
CA GLU A 674 -56.55 3.01 -26.77
C GLU A 674 -55.59 4.19 -26.82
N VAL A 675 -54.82 4.35 -25.75
CA VAL A 675 -53.82 5.41 -25.60
C VAL A 675 -52.53 4.85 -25.04
N GLU A 676 -51.43 5.52 -25.36
CA GLU A 676 -50.08 5.11 -24.98
C GLU A 676 -49.35 6.27 -24.32
N ALA A 677 -48.90 6.07 -23.09
CA ALA A 677 -48.05 7.02 -22.40
C ALA A 677 -46.59 6.70 -22.70
N ILE A 678 -45.85 7.72 -23.15
CA ILE A 678 -44.41 7.61 -23.37
C ILE A 678 -43.70 8.44 -22.31
N GLY A 679 -42.67 7.85 -21.69
CA GLY A 679 -41.87 8.53 -20.70
C GLY A 679 -40.74 7.69 -20.12
N HIS A 680 -40.31 8.04 -18.91
CA HIS A 680 -39.13 7.48 -18.27
C HIS A 680 -39.44 6.92 -16.87
N PRO A 681 -40.36 5.94 -16.76
CA PRO A 681 -40.89 5.48 -15.48
C PRO A 681 -39.79 4.87 -14.61
N LYS A 682 -39.69 5.35 -13.37
CA LYS A 682 -38.68 4.97 -12.37
C LYS A 682 -37.25 5.05 -12.90
N GLY A 683 -36.98 5.93 -13.87
CA GLY A 683 -35.67 6.12 -14.49
C GLY A 683 -35.33 5.14 -15.63
N LEU A 684 -36.27 4.28 -16.02
CA LEU A 684 -36.14 3.47 -17.24
C LEU A 684 -36.44 4.34 -18.46
N GLU A 685 -35.40 4.73 -19.18
CA GLU A 685 -35.51 5.66 -20.31
C GLU A 685 -36.32 5.03 -21.47
N PHE A 686 -37.06 5.87 -22.19
CA PHE A 686 -37.86 5.54 -23.38
C PHE A 686 -38.77 4.31 -23.23
N SER A 687 -39.73 4.38 -22.30
CA SER A 687 -40.73 3.33 -22.09
C SER A 687 -42.10 3.73 -22.64
N ILE A 688 -42.85 2.73 -23.13
CA ILE A 688 -44.25 2.86 -23.54
C ILE A 688 -45.11 2.07 -22.56
N THR A 689 -46.17 2.70 -22.04
CA THR A 689 -47.25 2.00 -21.34
C THR A 689 -48.55 2.23 -22.09
N ARG A 690 -49.43 1.23 -22.14
CA ARG A 690 -50.66 1.26 -22.92
C ARG A 690 -51.87 1.07 -22.02
N GLY A 691 -52.96 1.73 -22.37
CA GLY A 691 -54.25 1.62 -21.72
C GLY A 691 -55.34 2.23 -22.59
N VAL A 692 -56.43 2.66 -21.99
CA VAL A 692 -57.56 3.32 -22.64
C VAL A 692 -57.89 4.63 -21.93
N ILE A 693 -58.67 5.49 -22.60
CA ILE A 693 -59.29 6.65 -21.98
C ILE A 693 -60.48 6.19 -21.14
N SER A 694 -60.35 6.26 -19.82
CA SER A 694 -61.40 5.84 -18.88
C SER A 694 -62.46 6.93 -18.68
N ALA A 695 -62.05 8.20 -18.59
CA ALA A 695 -62.97 9.34 -18.41
C ALA A 695 -62.32 10.68 -18.78
N LEU A 696 -63.14 11.72 -18.96
CA LEU A 696 -62.70 13.12 -18.90
C LEU A 696 -63.14 13.72 -17.56
N ARG A 697 -62.23 14.41 -16.87
CA ARG A 697 -62.47 14.96 -15.53
C ARG A 697 -62.11 16.43 -15.50
N LYS A 698 -62.95 17.26 -14.89
CA LYS A 698 -62.58 18.62 -14.48
C LYS A 698 -62.17 18.58 -13.03
N GLN A 699 -60.96 19.03 -12.71
CA GLN A 699 -60.41 19.02 -11.37
C GLN A 699 -59.69 20.33 -11.07
N LYS A 700 -59.53 20.65 -9.79
CA LYS A 700 -58.73 21.80 -9.36
C LYS A 700 -57.25 21.57 -9.63
N SER A 701 -56.47 22.65 -9.58
CA SER A 701 -55.02 22.60 -9.72
C SER A 701 -54.37 21.68 -8.68
N VAL A 702 -53.34 20.93 -9.10
CA VAL A 702 -52.50 20.09 -8.21
C VAL A 702 -51.62 20.90 -7.24
N TYR A 703 -51.69 22.22 -7.31
CA TYR A 703 -51.04 23.16 -6.41
C TYR A 703 -52.04 23.94 -5.55
N ASP A 704 -53.32 23.55 -5.55
CA ASP A 704 -54.42 24.23 -4.83
C ASP A 704 -54.54 25.74 -5.13
N ILE A 705 -54.06 26.16 -6.30
CA ILE A 705 -54.16 27.52 -6.78
C ILE A 705 -55.59 27.77 -7.28
N GLY A 706 -56.24 28.83 -6.78
CA GLY A 706 -57.58 29.23 -7.20
C GLY A 706 -57.66 29.53 -8.71
N GLY A 707 -58.84 29.31 -9.31
CA GLY A 707 -59.07 29.54 -10.74
C GLY A 707 -60.11 28.59 -11.33
N LYS A 708 -60.21 28.58 -12.67
CA LYS A 708 -61.06 27.62 -13.39
C LYS A 708 -60.49 26.20 -13.26
N ASP A 709 -61.39 25.22 -13.17
CA ASP A 709 -61.03 23.80 -13.22
C ASP A 709 -60.26 23.47 -14.51
N ILE A 710 -59.32 22.54 -14.37
CA ILE A 710 -58.45 22.06 -15.44
C ILE A 710 -59.06 20.76 -15.97
N LEU A 711 -59.04 20.62 -17.30
CA LEU A 711 -59.53 19.42 -17.96
C LEU A 711 -58.43 18.36 -18.02
N PHE A 712 -58.71 17.19 -17.46
CA PHE A 712 -57.84 16.01 -17.46
C PHE A 712 -58.47 14.84 -18.21
N ILE A 713 -57.61 14.02 -18.80
CA ILE A 713 -57.90 12.68 -19.27
C ILE A 713 -57.56 11.73 -18.13
N GLN A 714 -58.53 10.91 -17.72
CA GLN A 714 -58.30 9.73 -16.89
C GLN A 714 -58.03 8.55 -17.81
N THR A 715 -56.97 7.79 -17.52
CA THR A 715 -56.55 6.60 -18.29
C THR A 715 -56.14 5.49 -17.33
N ASP A 716 -56.23 4.24 -17.75
CA ASP A 716 -55.65 3.11 -17.01
C ASP A 716 -54.23 2.75 -17.48
N ALA A 717 -53.69 3.48 -18.48
CA ALA A 717 -52.29 3.38 -18.86
C ALA A 717 -51.41 3.68 -17.64
N ALA A 718 -50.40 2.85 -17.38
CA ALA A 718 -49.56 2.99 -16.20
C ALA A 718 -48.77 4.32 -16.23
N ILE A 719 -49.12 5.25 -15.33
CA ILE A 719 -48.43 6.53 -15.12
C ILE A 719 -47.65 6.45 -13.81
N ASN A 720 -46.32 6.37 -13.91
CA ASN A 720 -45.41 6.25 -12.76
C ASN A 720 -44.52 7.49 -12.62
N PRO A 721 -43.85 7.68 -11.46
CA PRO A 721 -42.74 8.60 -11.29
C PRO A 721 -41.79 8.56 -12.50
N GLY A 722 -41.61 9.69 -13.20
CA GLY A 722 -40.77 9.80 -14.39
C GLY A 722 -41.53 9.87 -15.72
N ASN A 723 -42.81 9.46 -15.77
CA ASN A 723 -43.69 9.73 -16.93
C ASN A 723 -44.20 11.18 -16.94
N SER A 724 -44.17 11.87 -15.80
CA SER A 724 -44.60 13.27 -15.69
C SER A 724 -43.95 14.15 -16.75
N GLY A 725 -44.81 14.91 -17.44
CA GLY A 725 -44.44 15.83 -18.51
C GLY A 725 -44.35 15.16 -19.88
N GLY A 726 -44.44 13.82 -19.94
CA GLY A 726 -44.44 13.05 -21.18
C GLY A 726 -45.78 13.07 -21.91
N PRO A 727 -45.80 12.74 -23.21
CA PRO A 727 -47.02 12.72 -24.01
C PRO A 727 -47.88 11.47 -23.73
N LEU A 728 -49.20 11.65 -23.75
CA LEU A 728 -50.18 10.60 -23.93
C LEU A 728 -50.64 10.62 -25.39
N PHE A 729 -50.35 9.55 -26.12
CA PHE A 729 -50.63 9.41 -27.54
C PHE A 729 -51.93 8.64 -27.80
N TYR A 730 -52.67 9.07 -28.82
CA TYR A 730 -53.68 8.30 -29.53
C TYR A 730 -53.17 8.13 -30.97
N GLY A 731 -52.64 6.95 -31.29
CA GLY A 731 -51.86 6.73 -32.51
C GLY A 731 -50.59 7.59 -32.52
N ASP A 732 -50.44 8.47 -33.52
CA ASP A 732 -49.31 9.40 -33.66
C ASP A 732 -49.59 10.81 -33.09
N LYS A 733 -50.77 11.01 -32.47
CA LYS A 733 -51.20 12.33 -31.99
C LYS A 733 -51.27 12.42 -30.47
N VAL A 734 -50.74 13.50 -29.93
CA VAL A 734 -50.80 13.79 -28.48
C VAL A 734 -52.20 14.26 -28.10
N VAL A 735 -52.81 13.51 -27.18
CA VAL A 735 -54.13 13.80 -26.59
C VAL A 735 -54.02 14.35 -25.17
N GLY A 736 -52.90 14.13 -24.48
CA GLY A 736 -52.66 14.73 -23.17
C GLY A 736 -51.20 14.72 -22.74
N ILE A 737 -50.93 15.31 -21.58
CA ILE A 737 -49.61 15.39 -20.96
C ILE A 737 -49.68 14.69 -19.61
N ASN A 738 -48.97 13.58 -19.46
CA ASN A 738 -49.01 12.71 -18.29
C ASN A 738 -48.66 13.49 -17.02
N ASN A 739 -49.48 13.38 -15.98
CA ASN A 739 -49.27 14.08 -14.71
C ASN A 739 -49.35 13.11 -13.52
N GLN A 740 -48.20 12.71 -12.99
CA GLN A 740 -48.14 11.74 -11.90
C GLN A 740 -48.58 12.32 -10.54
N LYS A 741 -48.59 13.65 -10.37
CA LYS A 741 -48.85 14.30 -9.08
C LYS A 741 -50.31 14.12 -8.63
N ILE A 742 -51.23 13.95 -9.58
CA ILE A 742 -52.65 13.63 -9.31
C ILE A 742 -52.81 12.22 -8.73
N VAL A 743 -51.87 11.32 -9.03
CA VAL A 743 -51.93 9.90 -8.69
C VAL A 743 -51.15 9.56 -7.42
N ALA A 744 -50.38 10.49 -6.87
CA ALA A 744 -49.40 10.21 -5.80
C ALA A 744 -49.99 9.52 -4.54
N ASN A 745 -51.32 9.56 -4.36
CA ASN A 745 -52.03 9.00 -3.20
C ASN A 745 -53.17 8.02 -3.58
N VAL A 746 -53.20 7.46 -4.81
CA VAL A 746 -54.40 6.78 -5.35
C VAL A 746 -54.11 5.37 -5.90
N VAL A 747 -55.15 4.51 -5.81
CA VAL A 747 -55.30 3.13 -6.31
C VAL A 747 -54.65 2.87 -7.68
N GLU A 748 -54.07 1.69 -7.86
CA GLU A 748 -53.56 1.20 -9.15
C GLU A 748 -54.60 1.30 -10.28
N GLY A 749 -54.17 1.69 -11.48
CA GLY A 749 -55.06 1.82 -12.65
C GLY A 749 -55.76 3.17 -12.83
N LEU A 750 -55.42 4.21 -12.06
CA LEU A 750 -55.96 5.57 -12.19
C LEU A 750 -54.91 6.60 -12.64
N GLY A 751 -54.48 6.54 -13.90
CA GLY A 751 -53.61 7.56 -14.51
C GLY A 751 -54.35 8.85 -14.90
N PHE A 752 -53.65 9.98 -14.86
CA PHE A 752 -54.18 11.28 -15.29
C PHE A 752 -53.21 12.01 -16.23
N ALA A 753 -53.76 12.67 -17.24
CA ALA A 753 -53.02 13.53 -18.17
C ALA A 753 -53.75 14.85 -18.41
N ILE A 754 -53.04 15.97 -18.44
CA ILE A 754 -53.59 17.30 -18.79
C ILE A 754 -54.07 17.24 -20.24
N HIS A 755 -55.34 17.58 -20.50
CA HIS A 755 -55.92 17.46 -21.82
C HIS A 755 -55.22 18.38 -22.85
N PHE A 756 -55.03 17.91 -24.09
CA PHE A 756 -54.28 18.65 -25.12
C PHE A 756 -54.80 20.07 -25.37
N SER A 757 -56.09 20.34 -25.15
CA SER A 757 -56.68 21.67 -25.29
C SER A 757 -56.14 22.68 -24.28
N GLU A 758 -55.83 22.25 -23.06
CA GLU A 758 -55.23 23.13 -22.04
C GLU A 758 -53.79 23.45 -22.41
N ALA A 759 -53.04 22.47 -22.92
CA ALA A 759 -51.69 22.70 -23.43
C ALA A 759 -51.67 23.61 -24.66
N LYS A 760 -52.61 23.47 -25.61
CA LYS A 760 -52.72 24.38 -26.76
C LYS A 760 -52.96 25.83 -26.32
N LYS A 761 -53.90 26.07 -25.40
CA LYS A 761 -54.13 27.41 -24.83
C LYS A 761 -52.86 27.96 -24.19
N PHE A 762 -52.18 27.14 -23.38
CA PHE A 762 -50.90 27.52 -22.77
C PHE A 762 -49.83 27.88 -23.81
N LEU A 763 -49.80 27.22 -24.97
CA LEU A 763 -48.85 27.53 -26.04
C LEU A 763 -49.25 28.76 -26.88
N GLU A 764 -50.55 29.02 -27.05
CA GLU A 764 -51.11 30.11 -27.87
C GLU A 764 -51.17 31.46 -27.13
N GLU A 765 -51.30 31.46 -25.80
CA GLU A 765 -51.30 32.69 -25.01
C GLU A 765 -49.95 33.42 -25.12
N SER A 766 -49.97 34.60 -25.76
CA SER A 766 -48.80 35.49 -25.91
C SER A 766 -48.22 35.90 -24.55
N PHE A 767 -46.90 36.15 -24.55
CA PHE A 767 -46.08 36.57 -23.41
C PHE A 767 -46.59 37.79 -22.64
#